data_AF-A0A8S1K930-F1
#
_entry.id   AF-A0A8S1K930-F1
#
_cell.length_a   1.000
_cell.length_b   1.000
_cell.length_c   1.000
_cell.angle_alpha   90.00
_cell.angle_beta   90.00
_cell.angle_gamma   90.00
#
_symmetry.space_group_name_H-M   'P 1'
#
loop_
_entity.id
_entity.type
_entity.pdbx_description
1 polymer ?
#
loop_
_entity_poly.entity_id
_entity_poly.type
_entity_poly.pdbx_seq_one_letter_code
_entity_poly.pdbx_strand_id
1 'polypeptide(L)'
;MFQIETETSKICIDSIFCVKENCQNNHSRFYLGICLEYLRMEEEWYKNQDEDFEKKKCDIQECKLQHLDQSKLKSSLQQSINGIFLHNLCCKNECDCKLIHKPWANNICINDIMNVCQKKKKNNCSLNHLTWNQLKQKANESSKINFTTPEQLCESQNCNCQQHYPWMTDQKICIPFLQGFCPYIKCLKNHVEWEGLSPKQKIEQNSLQPCSIIYQELKQKANSFSQKQSIQLQCEEAKFLKFKESIFQSNIIDVVFIMDLTGSMQTWKIQMENAIDEIIQQFQKTNKGHQIRFGFVGYRDECDKNEKITYINLTQKVDEFKKQISKLEAKGGGDTAEDVVAGFEKALELNFSLHEESLLCTFLIADAPCHGREYHDISSDNQIDSVEKNYLENVLKKYKKIKECNFLCCIKINETTNKMFQKMQQVFPLLTITSQKQPKEISDQVLFTLKQSLIQSKSIQSKIKNTIQIQAQFNKYKLNISPPNYQYNNRAKYWQNFYNVVDQSLRKGGTALDIEQHINESLQSDDQNCSTYIFKAFDTINNMYIAIKIPKFIIDMYREGKLDKKSIDKAEQLAKTRFYSSSYACQMAHYFNQKISKIQEIPSLFYVLPIIYTLTEPFFGMNTVYGETFINIQHQFKKYTTNSHHSEPKYYYYSVFSHFSFIESGHTLVITDLQGCDNILSDPSIQTKKGLISILDFDETNHNEKGIEIFLTTQHQECSYYCSLLQLSREQFKITNSQKLDQTKWQIAQKTNIYGICITCSLFTQYDFDAQKQQQEKGYIMNCQICKTESNKQMSLDQHCNCCFDIYSASLNISLRNQTETGRCDDCKQLCSDLNQQCCYYCESYCLKNQKEMRVNEQLIRICSKGQAYLCQQKCAKCQKLYNNDVILSKDQYNKGIYKCIKCAKD
;
A
#
# COMPACT_ATOMS: atom_id res chain seq x y z
N MET A 1 5.02 -15.45 20.11
CA MET A 1 4.49 -14.57 21.17
C MET A 1 5.55 -13.52 21.47
N PHE A 2 5.40 -12.31 20.93
CA PHE A 2 5.87 -11.04 21.48
C PHE A 2 5.30 -9.97 20.53
N GLN A 3 4.05 -9.59 20.80
CA GLN A 3 3.42 -8.39 20.25
C GLN A 3 3.90 -7.20 21.08
N ILE A 4 4.61 -6.27 20.47
CA ILE A 4 4.63 -4.88 20.95
C ILE A 4 3.76 -4.13 19.93
N GLU A 5 2.47 -4.12 20.19
CA GLU A 5 1.53 -3.25 19.48
C GLU A 5 1.74 -1.80 19.93
N THR A 6 1.64 -0.91 18.96
CA THR A 6 1.74 0.54 19.04
C THR A 6 0.85 1.15 20.13
N GLU A 7 1.44 1.66 21.20
CA GLU A 7 0.73 2.38 22.27
C GLU A 7 0.49 3.87 21.94
N THR A 8 -0.35 4.13 20.94
CA THR A 8 -1.10 5.41 20.84
C THR A 8 -2.60 5.20 20.89
N SER A 9 -3.08 3.96 20.78
CA SER A 9 -4.47 3.55 21.06
C SER A 9 -4.78 3.39 22.56
N LYS A 10 -3.84 3.73 23.45
CA LYS A 10 -3.96 3.59 24.91
C LYS A 10 -4.26 4.89 25.67
N ILE A 11 -4.75 5.93 25.01
CA ILE A 11 -5.29 7.10 25.73
C ILE A 11 -6.78 6.85 25.95
N CYS A 12 -7.16 6.64 27.21
CA CYS A 12 -8.56 6.48 27.59
C CYS A 12 -9.33 7.78 27.35
N ILE A 13 -10.38 7.71 26.51
CA ILE A 13 -11.29 8.82 26.23
C ILE A 13 -11.97 9.35 27.50
N ASP A 14 -12.26 8.46 28.45
CA ASP A 14 -12.98 8.82 29.68
C ASP A 14 -12.08 9.47 30.75
N SER A 15 -10.75 9.48 30.56
CA SER A 15 -9.75 10.17 31.39
C SER A 15 -9.95 9.94 32.91
N ILE A 16 -10.60 10.88 33.60
CA ILE A 16 -10.88 10.87 35.04
C ILE A 16 -12.05 9.96 35.45
N PHE A 17 -12.94 9.58 34.51
CA PHE A 17 -14.15 8.79 34.77
C PHE A 17 -13.99 7.30 34.42
N CYS A 18 -12.79 6.87 34.02
CA CYS A 18 -12.58 5.51 33.56
C CYS A 18 -12.44 4.51 34.72
N VAL A 19 -13.37 3.56 34.74
CA VAL A 19 -13.51 2.48 35.73
C VAL A 19 -12.65 1.23 35.47
N LYS A 20 -11.88 1.18 34.37
CA LYS A 20 -11.10 -0.02 34.00
C LYS A 20 -9.71 -0.04 34.66
N GLU A 21 -9.46 -1.06 35.49
CA GLU A 21 -8.25 -1.22 36.33
C GLU A 21 -6.93 -1.30 35.52
N ASN A 22 -6.90 -2.07 34.42
CA ASN A 22 -5.71 -2.16 33.57
C ASN A 22 -5.44 -0.89 32.74
N CYS A 23 -6.39 0.04 32.68
CA CYS A 23 -6.25 1.32 31.99
C CYS A 23 -5.62 2.39 32.91
N GLN A 24 -5.66 2.19 34.24
CA GLN A 24 -5.37 3.23 35.22
C GLN A 24 -3.96 3.83 35.17
N ASN A 25 -2.98 3.00 34.83
CA ASN A 25 -1.56 3.37 34.82
C ASN A 25 -1.19 4.39 33.72
N ASN A 26 -2.08 4.64 32.75
CA ASN A 26 -1.82 5.50 31.59
C ASN A 26 -2.70 6.78 31.57
N HIS A 27 -3.41 7.09 32.66
CA HIS A 27 -4.30 8.26 32.72
C HIS A 27 -3.61 9.48 33.32
N SER A 28 -4.08 10.68 32.96
CA SER A 28 -3.69 11.95 33.58
C SER A 28 -3.82 11.95 35.12
N ARG A 29 -4.68 11.08 35.70
CA ARG A 29 -4.82 10.87 37.15
C ARG A 29 -3.52 10.51 37.87
N PHE A 30 -2.63 9.82 37.17
CA PHE A 30 -1.35 9.38 37.70
C PHE A 30 -0.41 10.58 37.96
N TYR A 31 -0.51 11.62 37.13
CA TYR A 31 0.26 12.86 37.26
C TYR A 31 -0.28 13.82 38.32
N LEU A 32 -1.55 13.67 38.72
CA LEU A 32 -2.19 14.48 39.75
C LEU A 32 -1.94 13.94 41.17
N GLY A 33 -1.21 12.84 41.34
CA GLY A 33 -0.87 12.34 42.68
C GLY A 33 -2.05 11.99 43.62
N ILE A 34 -3.30 12.06 43.14
CA ILE A 34 -4.53 11.94 43.93
C ILE A 34 -5.20 10.60 43.64
N CYS A 35 -5.66 9.94 44.69
CA CYS A 35 -6.48 8.74 44.61
C CYS A 35 -7.93 9.11 44.25
N LEU A 36 -8.28 8.93 42.98
CA LEU A 36 -9.64 9.18 42.50
C LEU A 36 -10.66 8.17 43.05
N GLU A 37 -10.24 6.95 43.40
CA GLU A 37 -11.14 5.97 44.01
C GLU A 37 -11.65 6.46 45.38
N TYR A 38 -10.77 7.08 46.17
CA TYR A 38 -11.17 7.73 47.42
C TYR A 38 -12.14 8.89 47.20
N LEU A 39 -11.89 9.76 46.21
CA LEU A 39 -12.79 10.86 45.86
C LEU A 39 -14.16 10.39 45.35
N ARG A 40 -14.17 9.31 44.56
CA ARG A 40 -15.40 8.71 44.03
C ARG A 40 -16.20 8.06 45.15
N MET A 41 -15.55 7.29 46.03
CA MET A 41 -16.19 6.65 47.18
C MET A 41 -16.69 7.68 48.19
N GLU A 42 -16.01 8.82 48.33
CA GLU A 42 -16.51 9.97 49.09
C GLU A 42 -17.77 10.57 48.45
N GLU A 43 -17.81 10.74 47.13
CA GLU A 43 -19.00 11.25 46.42
C GLU A 43 -20.19 10.29 46.56
N GLU A 44 -19.94 8.98 46.47
CA GLU A 44 -20.94 7.94 46.72
C GLU A 44 -21.40 7.94 48.20
N TRP A 45 -20.52 8.23 49.16
CA TRP A 45 -20.85 8.38 50.58
C TRP A 45 -21.77 9.57 50.85
N TYR A 46 -21.45 10.76 50.34
CA TYR A 46 -22.29 11.96 50.48
C TYR A 46 -23.69 11.75 49.86
N LYS A 47 -23.80 10.94 48.79
CA LYS A 47 -25.08 10.61 48.15
C LYS A 47 -25.92 9.62 48.96
N ASN A 48 -25.29 8.70 49.70
CA ASN A 48 -25.98 7.57 50.32
C ASN A 48 -26.12 7.66 51.86
N GLN A 49 -25.52 8.65 52.53
CA GLN A 49 -25.55 8.82 54.00
C GLN A 49 -25.17 7.55 54.78
N ASP A 50 -24.20 6.79 54.27
CA ASP A 50 -23.85 5.47 54.79
C ASP A 50 -22.93 5.58 56.04
N GLU A 51 -23.35 5.04 57.19
CA GLU A 51 -22.65 5.20 58.48
C GLU A 51 -21.35 4.38 58.59
N ASP A 52 -21.09 3.43 57.67
CA ASP A 52 -19.97 2.48 57.76
C ASP A 52 -18.76 2.84 56.85
N PHE A 53 -18.57 4.14 56.53
CA PHE A 53 -17.50 4.65 55.67
C PHE A 53 -16.07 4.32 56.15
N GLU A 54 -15.87 4.15 57.46
CA GLU A 54 -14.53 3.89 57.99
C GLU A 54 -13.94 2.53 57.61
N LYS A 55 -14.76 1.58 57.15
CA LYS A 55 -14.33 0.21 56.82
C LYS A 55 -14.11 -0.06 55.32
N LYS A 56 -14.50 0.85 54.43
CA LYS A 56 -14.34 0.73 52.96
C LYS A 56 -13.40 1.79 52.37
N LYS A 57 -12.27 2.05 53.04
CA LYS A 57 -11.26 2.95 52.49
C LYS A 57 -10.43 2.17 51.46
N CYS A 58 -10.10 2.79 50.32
CA CYS A 58 -8.91 2.42 49.57
C CYS A 58 -7.79 2.19 50.60
N ASP A 59 -7.18 0.99 50.62
CA ASP A 59 -6.36 0.57 51.75
C ASP A 59 -5.25 1.59 51.99
N ILE A 60 -5.42 2.43 53.02
CA ILE A 60 -4.57 3.60 53.26
C ILE A 60 -3.13 3.16 53.51
N GLN A 61 -2.94 1.91 53.94
CA GLN A 61 -1.62 1.35 54.22
C GLN A 61 -0.85 1.00 52.94
N GLU A 62 -1.54 0.65 51.85
CA GLU A 62 -0.91 0.22 50.59
C GLU A 62 -1.02 1.24 49.45
N CYS A 63 -1.99 2.17 49.52
CA CYS A 63 -2.17 3.20 48.50
C CYS A 63 -1.05 4.26 48.57
N LYS A 64 -0.25 4.35 47.48
CA LYS A 64 0.85 5.32 47.33
C LYS A 64 0.39 6.71 46.82
N LEU A 65 -0.91 6.95 46.64
CA LEU A 65 -1.51 8.20 46.15
C LEU A 65 -2.17 8.97 47.29
N GLN A 66 -2.37 10.28 47.12
CA GLN A 66 -2.98 11.15 48.13
C GLN A 66 -4.51 11.01 48.19
N HIS A 67 -5.06 10.84 49.39
CA HIS A 67 -6.50 10.83 49.68
C HIS A 67 -6.95 12.24 50.07
N LEU A 68 -7.42 13.03 49.09
CA LEU A 68 -7.97 14.36 49.32
C LEU A 68 -9.49 14.31 49.25
N ASP A 69 -10.16 15.06 50.13
CA ASP A 69 -11.61 15.27 50.03
C ASP A 69 -11.96 16.31 48.95
N GLN A 70 -13.19 16.27 48.43
CA GLN A 70 -13.67 17.19 47.39
C GLN A 70 -13.52 18.68 47.76
N SER A 71 -13.70 19.02 49.04
CA SER A 71 -13.60 20.40 49.52
C SER A 71 -12.16 20.94 49.44
N LYS A 72 -11.18 20.09 49.79
CA LYS A 72 -9.75 20.39 49.75
C LYS A 72 -9.17 20.26 48.36
N LEU A 73 -9.71 19.40 47.51
CA LEU A 73 -9.28 19.28 46.10
C LEU A 73 -9.39 20.63 45.40
N LYS A 74 -10.53 21.33 45.57
CA LYS A 74 -10.76 22.63 44.94
C LYS A 74 -9.76 23.70 45.39
N SER A 75 -9.43 23.78 46.69
CA SER A 75 -8.38 24.69 47.18
C SER A 75 -6.98 24.27 46.73
N SER A 76 -6.72 22.97 46.62
CA SER A 76 -5.40 22.42 46.26
C SER A 76 -5.08 22.57 44.78
N LEU A 77 -6.11 22.67 43.91
CA LEU A 77 -5.97 22.97 42.48
C LEU A 77 -5.74 24.47 42.21
N GLN A 78 -6.10 25.35 43.14
CA GLN A 78 -5.97 26.80 42.98
C GLN A 78 -4.64 27.35 43.51
N GLN A 79 -3.92 26.52 44.27
CA GLN A 79 -2.71 26.93 44.98
C GLN A 79 -1.52 26.12 44.46
N SER A 80 -0.61 26.82 43.78
CA SER A 80 0.67 26.28 43.36
C SER A 80 1.83 27.11 43.89
N ILE A 81 2.99 26.46 43.96
CA ILE A 81 4.28 27.07 44.27
C ILE A 81 5.20 26.69 43.12
N ASN A 82 5.71 27.67 42.38
CA ASN A 82 6.51 27.42 41.18
C ASN A 82 5.80 26.47 40.19
N GLY A 83 4.49 26.67 40.03
CA GLY A 83 3.60 25.81 39.24
C GLY A 83 3.40 24.41 39.80
N ILE A 84 4.07 24.01 40.89
CA ILE A 84 3.82 22.71 41.50
C ILE A 84 2.62 22.81 42.43
N PHE A 85 1.61 22.01 42.15
CA PHE A 85 0.44 21.89 43.02
C PHE A 85 0.74 21.05 44.26
N LEU A 86 0.04 21.37 45.35
CA LEU A 86 0.18 20.69 46.65
C LEU A 86 0.02 19.16 46.54
N HIS A 87 -0.88 18.71 45.67
CA HIS A 87 -1.21 17.30 45.49
C HIS A 87 -0.14 16.48 44.76
N ASN A 88 0.82 17.16 44.10
CA ASN A 88 1.94 16.51 43.41
C ASN A 88 3.11 16.22 44.36
N LEU A 89 3.10 16.71 45.60
CA LEU A 89 4.25 16.60 46.52
C LEU A 89 4.20 15.34 47.39
N CYS A 90 5.34 14.69 47.57
CA CYS A 90 5.47 13.56 48.48
C CYS A 90 5.74 13.99 49.92
N CYS A 91 5.05 13.38 50.90
CA CYS A 91 5.27 13.63 52.33
C CYS A 91 6.43 12.85 52.96
N LYS A 92 7.18 12.04 52.19
CA LYS A 92 8.34 11.27 52.65
C LYS A 92 9.59 11.73 51.92
N ASN A 93 10.68 11.94 52.65
CA ASN A 93 12.00 12.13 52.05
C ASN A 93 12.53 10.72 51.73
N GLU A 94 12.67 10.38 50.44
CA GLU A 94 13.14 9.09 49.91
C GLU A 94 12.10 7.95 49.96
N CYS A 95 11.16 7.98 48.99
CA CYS A 95 10.41 6.79 48.59
C CYS A 95 10.39 6.59 47.06
N ASP A 96 10.25 5.34 46.63
CA ASP A 96 9.95 4.96 45.22
C ASP A 96 8.49 5.28 44.84
N CYS A 97 7.93 6.30 45.47
CA CYS A 97 6.62 6.82 45.20
C CYS A 97 6.68 7.74 43.99
N LYS A 98 5.55 7.86 43.32
CA LYS A 98 5.45 8.51 42.02
C LYS A 98 5.13 10.02 42.12
N LEU A 99 5.32 10.60 43.30
CA LEU A 99 5.13 12.01 43.65
C LEU A 99 6.46 12.78 43.59
N ILE A 100 6.40 14.10 43.52
CA ILE A 100 7.55 14.98 43.40
C ILE A 100 8.21 15.18 44.77
N HIS A 101 9.51 14.95 44.83
CA HIS A 101 10.34 15.24 46.01
C HIS A 101 11.15 16.51 45.77
N LYS A 102 10.85 17.57 46.53
CA LYS A 102 11.56 18.84 46.39
C LYS A 102 12.51 19.09 47.54
N PRO A 103 13.78 19.47 47.28
CA PRO A 103 14.75 19.77 48.34
C PRO A 103 14.26 20.85 49.32
N TRP A 104 13.53 21.86 48.85
CA TRP A 104 12.95 22.91 49.70
C TRP A 104 11.77 22.43 50.57
N ALA A 105 11.17 21.29 50.26
CA ALA A 105 10.11 20.65 51.05
C ALA A 105 10.67 19.67 52.09
N ASN A 106 11.99 19.41 52.09
CA ASN A 106 12.60 18.49 53.04
C ASN A 106 12.38 18.94 54.49
N ASN A 107 12.03 17.99 55.36
CA ASN A 107 11.77 18.19 56.79
C ASN A 107 10.56 19.09 57.10
N ILE A 108 9.67 19.30 56.13
CA ILE A 108 8.41 20.02 56.31
C ILE A 108 7.27 19.00 56.28
N CYS A 109 6.30 19.16 57.19
CA CYS A 109 5.15 18.29 57.23
C CYS A 109 4.15 18.68 56.14
N ILE A 110 4.22 18.04 54.97
CA ILE A 110 3.24 18.26 53.89
C ILE A 110 1.82 17.87 54.33
N ASN A 111 1.71 16.84 55.17
CA ASN A 111 0.45 16.47 55.79
C ASN A 111 -0.13 17.59 56.68
N ASP A 112 0.72 18.42 57.29
CA ASP A 112 0.25 19.56 58.08
C ASP A 112 -0.23 20.72 57.20
N ILE A 113 0.52 21.00 56.14
CA ILE A 113 0.11 21.97 55.11
C ILE A 113 -1.26 21.60 54.51
N MET A 114 -1.50 20.30 54.32
CA MET A 114 -2.79 19.75 53.87
C MET A 114 -3.84 19.67 54.98
N ASN A 115 -3.53 20.10 56.21
CA ASN A 115 -4.39 20.01 57.40
C ASN A 115 -4.84 18.58 57.77
N VAL A 116 -4.09 17.56 57.36
CA VAL A 116 -4.35 16.13 57.63
C VAL A 116 -3.32 15.48 58.56
N CYS A 117 -2.40 16.25 59.12
CA CYS A 117 -1.42 15.75 60.09
C CYS A 117 -2.10 15.37 61.40
N GLN A 118 -2.46 14.09 61.54
CA GLN A 118 -3.03 13.55 62.78
C GLN A 118 -2.05 13.65 63.97
N LYS A 119 -0.74 13.63 63.70
CA LYS A 119 0.32 13.73 64.72
C LYS A 119 0.49 15.14 65.28
N LYS A 120 0.03 16.20 64.59
CA LYS A 120 0.02 17.58 65.09
C LYS A 120 -0.94 17.73 66.26
N LYS A 121 -2.13 17.12 66.19
CA LYS A 121 -3.12 17.12 67.28
C LYS A 121 -2.62 16.41 68.55
N LYS A 122 -1.63 15.52 68.42
CA LYS A 122 -1.00 14.77 69.52
C LYS A 122 0.41 15.29 69.89
N ASN A 123 0.87 16.42 69.34
CA ASN A 123 2.21 16.99 69.53
C ASN A 123 3.40 16.04 69.24
N ASN A 124 3.23 15.02 68.40
CA ASN A 124 4.24 13.99 68.12
C ASN A 124 4.70 13.98 66.65
N CYS A 125 4.68 15.13 65.97
CA CYS A 125 5.23 15.22 64.60
C CYS A 125 6.70 15.66 64.64
N SER A 126 7.59 14.87 64.05
CA SER A 126 9.03 15.16 63.94
C SER A 126 9.38 16.12 62.80
N LEU A 127 8.40 16.58 62.02
CA LEU A 127 8.58 17.45 60.85
C LEU A 127 8.11 18.87 61.17
N ASN A 128 8.71 19.87 60.52
CA ASN A 128 8.37 21.28 60.72
C ASN A 128 6.97 21.61 60.20
N HIS A 129 6.16 22.27 61.02
CA HIS A 129 4.82 22.75 60.69
C HIS A 129 4.89 24.20 60.19
N LEU A 130 4.61 24.41 58.90
CA LEU A 130 4.64 25.73 58.26
C LEU A 130 3.33 25.98 57.54
N THR A 131 2.94 27.25 57.43
CA THR A 131 1.82 27.67 56.58
C THR A 131 2.21 27.60 55.10
N TRP A 132 1.21 27.45 54.22
CA TRP A 132 1.45 27.41 52.77
C TRP A 132 2.15 28.68 52.24
N ASN A 133 1.85 29.84 52.80
CA ASN A 133 2.51 31.10 52.44
C ASN A 133 4.00 31.11 52.85
N GLN A 134 4.34 30.56 54.02
CA GLN A 134 5.73 30.42 54.46
C GLN A 134 6.50 29.40 53.61
N LEU A 135 5.85 28.32 53.17
CA LEU A 135 6.44 27.36 52.24
C LEU A 135 6.71 27.99 50.87
N LYS A 136 5.75 28.78 50.36
CA LYS A 136 5.89 29.50 49.09
C LYS A 136 7.08 30.46 49.11
N GLN A 137 7.30 31.15 50.23
CA GLN A 137 8.46 32.01 50.41
C GLN A 137 9.77 31.22 50.36
N LYS A 138 9.88 30.11 51.11
CA LYS A 138 11.07 29.23 51.08
C LYS A 138 11.36 28.65 49.69
N ALA A 139 10.33 28.23 48.96
CA ALA A 139 10.49 27.69 47.61
C ALA A 139 10.94 28.77 46.62
N ASN A 140 10.43 30.00 46.74
CA ASN A 140 10.88 31.13 45.93
C ASN A 140 12.34 31.49 46.20
N GLU A 141 12.77 31.50 47.47
CA GLU A 141 14.16 31.72 47.88
C GLU A 141 15.12 30.64 47.33
N SER A 142 14.60 29.44 47.04
CA SER A 142 15.37 28.35 46.43
C SER A 142 15.43 28.40 44.89
N SER A 143 14.60 29.23 44.24
CA SER A 143 14.61 29.42 42.79
C SER A 143 15.63 30.47 42.36
N LYS A 144 16.19 30.33 41.15
CA LYS A 144 17.13 31.29 40.55
C LYS A 144 16.44 32.38 39.72
N ILE A 145 15.11 32.34 39.62
CA ILE A 145 14.28 33.27 38.84
C ILE A 145 13.48 34.15 39.80
N ASN A 146 13.97 35.36 40.08
CA ASN A 146 13.42 36.21 41.12
C ASN A 146 12.32 37.18 40.64
N PHE A 147 12.02 37.22 39.35
CA PHE A 147 11.21 38.30 38.73
C PHE A 147 9.85 37.84 38.18
N THR A 148 9.59 36.53 38.12
CA THR A 148 8.37 35.93 37.56
C THR A 148 8.15 34.56 38.18
N THR A 149 6.94 34.00 38.06
CA THR A 149 6.62 32.63 38.45
C THR A 149 5.87 31.90 37.33
N PRO A 150 5.84 30.54 37.28
CA PRO A 150 5.15 29.80 36.23
C PRO A 150 3.68 30.16 36.05
N GLU A 151 3.00 30.48 37.16
CA GLU A 151 1.60 30.88 37.19
C GLU A 151 1.33 32.17 36.42
N GLN A 152 2.36 33.00 36.22
CA GLN A 152 2.26 34.26 35.50
C GLN A 152 2.51 34.11 33.99
N LEU A 153 2.98 32.94 33.53
CA LEU A 153 3.35 32.71 32.12
C LEU A 153 2.14 32.55 31.19
N CYS A 154 2.30 33.00 29.95
CA CYS A 154 1.29 32.81 28.91
C CYS A 154 1.44 31.45 28.20
N GLU A 155 0.33 30.74 27.99
CA GLU A 155 0.31 29.40 27.36
C GLU A 155 0.29 29.43 25.81
N SER A 156 -0.01 30.58 25.18
CA SER A 156 -0.31 30.63 23.75
C SER A 156 0.95 30.60 22.86
N GLN A 157 0.88 29.87 21.73
CA GLN A 157 2.07 29.52 20.92
C GLN A 157 2.65 30.65 20.04
N ASN A 158 2.08 31.85 20.03
CA ASN A 158 2.60 32.99 19.26
C ASN A 158 2.19 34.32 19.93
N CYS A 159 2.36 34.41 21.26
CA CYS A 159 2.00 35.60 22.00
C CYS A 159 3.14 36.62 22.02
N ASN A 160 2.82 37.89 21.81
CA ASN A 160 3.76 39.00 22.04
C ASN A 160 3.53 39.67 23.42
N CYS A 161 2.87 38.99 24.35
CA CYS A 161 2.65 39.55 25.69
C CYS A 161 3.94 39.53 26.52
N GLN A 162 4.04 40.45 27.48
CA GLN A 162 5.21 40.55 28.38
C GLN A 162 5.41 39.31 29.27
N GLN A 163 4.43 38.41 29.31
CA GLN A 163 4.43 37.15 30.05
C GLN A 163 4.83 35.93 29.19
N HIS A 164 5.19 36.15 27.91
CA HIS A 164 5.74 35.13 27.02
C HIS A 164 7.21 35.45 26.74
N TYR A 165 8.12 34.71 27.37
CA TYR A 165 9.55 34.93 27.18
C TYR A 165 10.10 34.17 25.96
N PRO A 166 10.78 34.84 25.01
CA PRO A 166 11.30 34.21 23.78
C PRO A 166 12.23 33.02 24.02
N TRP A 167 13.07 33.10 25.06
CA TRP A 167 14.03 32.04 25.40
C TRP A 167 13.36 30.70 25.77
N MET A 168 12.11 30.74 26.28
CA MET A 168 11.35 29.52 26.60
C MET A 168 10.89 28.80 25.32
N THR A 169 10.54 29.57 24.28
CA THR A 169 10.18 29.04 22.96
C THR A 169 11.39 28.39 22.29
N ASP A 170 12.55 29.05 22.34
CA ASP A 170 13.79 28.57 21.73
C ASP A 170 14.29 27.25 22.35
N GLN A 171 14.11 27.08 23.66
CA GLN A 171 14.45 25.85 24.38
C GLN A 171 13.36 24.77 24.33
N LYS A 172 12.27 25.02 23.59
CA LYS A 172 11.08 24.15 23.50
C LYS A 172 10.54 23.74 24.89
N ILE A 173 10.52 24.65 25.86
CA ILE A 173 10.05 24.32 27.21
C ILE A 173 8.53 24.14 27.23
N CYS A 174 8.05 23.13 27.95
CA CYS A 174 6.62 22.90 28.13
C CYS A 174 6.07 23.83 29.23
N ILE A 175 5.45 24.94 28.83
CA ILE A 175 4.81 25.89 29.76
C ILE A 175 3.72 25.22 30.61
N PRO A 176 2.82 24.38 30.06
CA PRO A 176 1.86 23.64 30.88
C PRO A 176 2.52 22.78 31.96
N PHE A 177 3.61 22.07 31.61
CA PHE A 177 4.37 21.29 32.59
C PHE A 177 4.96 22.17 33.70
N LEU A 178 5.50 23.34 33.36
CA LEU A 178 6.01 24.31 34.34
C LEU A 178 4.92 24.83 35.26
N GLN A 179 3.70 24.97 34.77
CA GLN A 179 2.52 25.33 35.54
C GLN A 179 1.93 24.14 36.34
N GLY A 180 2.64 23.00 36.35
CA GLY A 180 2.29 21.82 37.15
C GLY A 180 1.50 20.76 36.43
N PHE A 181 1.15 20.98 35.17
CA PHE A 181 0.26 20.11 34.43
C PHE A 181 0.60 20.03 32.94
N CYS A 182 1.19 18.91 32.50
CA CYS A 182 1.24 18.60 31.07
C CYS A 182 0.18 17.56 30.70
N PRO A 183 -0.78 17.88 29.81
CA PRO A 183 -1.80 16.92 29.39
C PRO A 183 -1.27 15.81 28.45
N TYR A 184 -0.03 15.94 27.95
CA TYR A 184 0.53 15.03 26.94
C TYR A 184 1.57 14.07 27.54
N ILE A 185 1.26 12.77 27.48
CA ILE A 185 2.14 11.67 27.95
C ILE A 185 3.49 11.65 27.20
N LYS A 186 3.49 12.02 25.92
CA LYS A 186 4.69 12.14 25.08
C LYS A 186 4.83 13.57 24.58
N CYS A 187 4.93 14.52 25.51
CA CYS A 187 5.13 15.93 25.14
C CYS A 187 6.44 16.07 24.33
N LEU A 188 6.35 16.68 23.15
CA LEU A 188 7.52 16.97 22.30
C LEU A 188 8.33 18.19 22.80
N LYS A 189 7.85 18.82 23.89
CA LYS A 189 8.49 19.95 24.58
C LYS A 189 9.20 19.45 25.84
N ASN A 190 10.31 20.08 26.18
CA ASN A 190 11.14 19.74 27.32
C ASN A 190 10.39 19.99 28.64
N HIS A 191 10.26 18.94 29.46
CA HIS A 191 9.75 18.99 30.82
C HIS A 191 10.91 19.27 31.79
N VAL A 192 11.07 20.55 32.15
CA VAL A 192 12.13 21.01 33.04
C VAL A 192 11.49 21.56 34.31
N GLU A 193 12.14 21.36 35.46
CA GLU A 193 11.67 21.90 36.73
C GLU A 193 11.98 23.40 36.87
N TRP A 194 11.08 24.17 37.50
CA TRP A 194 11.25 25.62 37.65
C TRP A 194 12.54 26.01 38.39
N GLU A 195 12.92 25.29 39.44
CA GLU A 195 14.14 25.56 40.20
C GLU A 195 15.42 25.26 39.41
N GLY A 196 15.31 24.39 38.39
CA GLY A 196 16.39 24.05 37.47
C GLY A 196 16.57 25.08 36.36
N LEU A 197 15.57 25.94 36.13
CA LEU A 197 15.67 27.01 35.15
C LEU A 197 16.57 28.13 35.68
N SER A 198 17.61 28.44 34.92
CA SER A 198 18.45 29.59 35.15
C SER A 198 18.35 30.48 33.92
N PRO A 199 17.94 31.75 34.03
CA PRO A 199 18.09 32.71 32.95
C PRO A 199 19.57 32.86 32.54
N LYS A 200 20.48 32.41 33.43
CA LYS A 200 21.93 32.31 33.26
C LYS A 200 22.42 30.87 33.11
N GLN A 201 21.58 29.91 32.69
CA GLN A 201 22.11 28.68 32.11
C GLN A 201 22.68 29.11 30.78
N LYS A 202 24.00 29.28 30.82
CA LYS A 202 24.90 29.46 29.69
C LYS A 202 24.20 29.05 28.40
N ILE A 203 23.79 30.06 27.64
CA ILE A 203 24.25 30.13 26.27
C ILE A 203 25.75 29.88 26.42
N GLU A 204 26.18 28.61 26.34
CA GLU A 204 27.49 28.36 25.77
C GLU A 204 27.52 29.31 24.61
N GLN A 205 28.55 30.15 24.58
CA GLN A 205 28.91 30.82 23.36
C GLN A 205 28.79 29.74 22.27
N ASN A 206 27.68 29.76 21.54
CA ASN A 206 27.77 29.79 20.11
C ASN A 206 28.64 31.03 19.90
N SER A 207 29.96 30.84 20.03
CA SER A 207 30.88 31.37 19.07
C SER A 207 30.15 31.10 17.78
N LEU A 208 29.50 32.14 17.22
CA LEU A 208 28.95 32.02 15.90
C LEU A 208 30.13 31.48 15.11
N GLN A 209 29.99 30.25 14.62
CA GLN A 209 31.08 29.63 13.90
C GLN A 209 31.00 30.12 12.47
N PRO A 210 32.15 30.23 11.78
CA PRO A 210 32.18 30.45 10.34
C PRO A 210 31.18 29.51 9.65
N CYS A 211 30.32 30.06 8.80
CA CYS A 211 29.32 29.25 8.08
C CYS A 211 29.94 28.09 7.27
N SER A 212 31.22 28.20 6.91
CA SER A 212 32.06 27.16 6.30
C SER A 212 32.25 25.94 7.20
N ILE A 213 32.52 26.14 8.50
CA ILE A 213 32.69 25.07 9.49
C ILE A 213 31.34 24.39 9.75
N ILE A 214 30.30 25.19 9.99
CA ILE A 214 28.93 24.69 10.20
C ILE A 214 28.48 23.82 9.02
N TYR A 215 28.75 24.29 7.78
CA TYR A 215 28.39 23.55 6.58
C TYR A 215 29.17 22.25 6.43
N GLN A 216 30.47 22.24 6.75
CA GLN A 216 31.30 21.02 6.71
C GLN A 216 30.83 19.97 7.73
N GLU A 217 30.53 20.39 8.96
CA GLU A 217 30.02 19.48 10.01
C GLU A 217 28.64 18.92 9.65
N LEU A 218 27.74 19.75 9.11
CA LEU A 218 26.42 19.30 8.66
C LEU A 218 26.52 18.37 7.45
N LYS A 219 27.45 18.63 6.52
CA LYS A 219 27.72 17.74 5.37
C LYS A 219 28.31 16.39 5.83
N GLN A 220 29.17 16.39 6.85
CA GLN A 220 29.66 15.16 7.48
C GLN A 220 28.53 14.40 8.20
N LYS A 221 27.66 15.09 8.95
CA LYS A 221 26.49 14.49 9.62
C LYS A 221 25.44 13.96 8.63
N ALA A 222 25.23 14.64 7.51
CA ALA A 222 24.36 14.19 6.43
C ALA A 222 24.94 12.97 5.67
N ASN A 223 26.26 12.88 5.58
CA ASN A 223 26.96 11.75 4.94
C ASN A 223 27.20 10.56 5.89
N SER A 224 27.18 10.77 7.22
CA SER A 224 27.32 9.71 8.21
C SER A 224 25.98 8.99 8.41
N PHE A 225 25.78 7.92 7.64
CA PHE A 225 25.18 6.67 8.11
C PHE A 225 23.89 6.79 8.95
N SER A 226 22.73 6.97 8.29
CA SER A 226 21.40 6.63 8.87
C SER A 226 20.28 6.60 7.82
N GLN A 227 20.34 7.46 6.79
CA GLN A 227 19.23 7.60 5.84
C GLN A 227 19.01 6.35 4.96
N LYS A 228 20.08 5.76 4.42
CA LYS A 228 20.01 4.51 3.62
C LYS A 228 19.54 3.30 4.43
N GLN A 229 19.98 3.16 5.68
CA GLN A 229 19.56 2.06 6.56
C GLN A 229 18.12 2.23 7.06
N SER A 230 17.69 3.45 7.37
CA SER A 230 16.30 3.76 7.73
C SER A 230 15.35 3.45 6.57
N ILE A 231 15.76 3.82 5.35
CA ILE A 231 15.08 3.46 4.09
C ILE A 231 14.99 1.95 3.93
N GLN A 232 16.10 1.24 4.11
CA GLN A 232 16.17 -0.21 3.97
C GLN A 232 15.23 -0.90 4.96
N LEU A 233 15.25 -0.50 6.24
CA LEU A 233 14.39 -1.03 7.29
C LEU A 233 12.90 -0.80 6.99
N GLN A 234 12.51 0.38 6.52
CA GLN A 234 11.12 0.65 6.13
C GLN A 234 10.68 -0.16 4.90
N CYS A 235 11.58 -0.34 3.93
CA CYS A 235 11.33 -1.22 2.79
C CYS A 235 11.18 -2.68 3.23
N GLU A 236 12.03 -3.14 4.15
CA GLU A 236 11.96 -4.49 4.74
C GLU A 236 10.68 -4.71 5.56
N GLU A 237 10.22 -3.72 6.33
CA GLU A 237 8.96 -3.80 7.07
C GLU A 237 7.74 -3.87 6.12
N ALA A 238 7.72 -3.04 5.08
CA ALA A 238 6.66 -3.11 4.05
C ALA A 238 6.68 -4.43 3.27
N LYS A 239 7.87 -4.99 2.99
CA LYS A 239 8.01 -6.35 2.43
C LYS A 239 7.48 -7.40 3.40
N PHE A 240 7.83 -7.30 4.69
CA PHE A 240 7.40 -8.25 5.71
C PHE A 240 5.87 -8.25 5.87
N LEU A 241 5.21 -7.09 5.83
CA LEU A 241 3.74 -7.00 5.89
C LEU A 241 3.08 -7.66 4.67
N LYS A 242 3.57 -7.40 3.45
CA LYS A 242 3.06 -8.07 2.24
C LYS A 242 3.36 -9.56 2.22
N PHE A 243 4.55 -9.96 2.67
CA PHE A 243 4.94 -11.36 2.82
C PHE A 243 4.03 -12.07 3.82
N LYS A 244 3.71 -11.42 4.94
CA LYS A 244 2.75 -11.92 5.93
C LYS A 244 1.36 -12.09 5.31
N GLU A 245 0.84 -11.10 4.58
CA GLU A 245 -0.44 -11.21 3.87
C GLU A 245 -0.42 -12.35 2.83
N SER A 246 0.66 -12.47 2.05
CA SER A 246 0.85 -13.54 1.07
C SER A 246 0.90 -14.92 1.75
N ILE A 247 1.60 -15.09 2.87
CA ILE A 247 1.59 -16.35 3.64
C ILE A 247 0.17 -16.69 4.14
N PHE A 248 -0.58 -15.70 4.62
CA PHE A 248 -1.95 -15.96 5.06
C PHE A 248 -2.84 -16.39 3.90
N GLN A 249 -2.64 -15.81 2.72
CA GLN A 249 -3.39 -16.16 1.52
C GLN A 249 -2.90 -17.48 0.87
N SER A 250 -1.64 -17.87 1.03
CA SER A 250 -1.12 -19.15 0.55
C SER A 250 -1.69 -20.35 1.31
N ASN A 251 -2.09 -20.14 2.57
CA ASN A 251 -2.74 -21.16 3.38
C ASN A 251 -4.26 -21.30 3.10
N ILE A 252 -4.78 -20.67 2.04
CA ILE A 252 -6.18 -20.85 1.62
C ILE A 252 -6.32 -22.18 0.88
N ILE A 253 -7.40 -22.89 1.18
CA ILE A 253 -7.81 -24.11 0.50
C ILE A 253 -9.25 -23.92 0.01
N ASP A 254 -9.39 -23.89 -1.30
CA ASP A 254 -10.67 -23.86 -1.98
C ASP A 254 -11.12 -25.30 -2.21
N VAL A 255 -12.28 -25.65 -1.65
CA VAL A 255 -12.91 -26.95 -1.80
C VAL A 255 -14.18 -26.76 -2.62
N VAL A 256 -14.22 -27.36 -3.82
CA VAL A 256 -15.37 -27.28 -4.72
C VAL A 256 -15.99 -28.66 -4.87
N PHE A 257 -17.29 -28.74 -4.64
CA PHE A 257 -18.07 -29.94 -4.96
C PHE A 257 -18.83 -29.68 -6.26
N ILE A 258 -18.59 -30.51 -7.27
CA ILE A 258 -19.37 -30.57 -8.50
C ILE A 258 -20.19 -31.84 -8.42
N MET A 259 -21.51 -31.71 -8.40
CA MET A 259 -22.40 -32.79 -8.04
C MET A 259 -23.60 -32.88 -8.98
N ASP A 260 -23.92 -34.11 -9.35
CA ASP A 260 -25.18 -34.46 -10.01
C ASP A 260 -26.36 -34.27 -9.04
N LEU A 261 -27.37 -33.50 -9.47
CA LEU A 261 -28.60 -33.21 -8.71
C LEU A 261 -29.86 -33.81 -9.36
N THR A 262 -29.74 -34.92 -10.08
CA THR A 262 -30.88 -35.71 -10.55
C THR A 262 -31.47 -36.58 -9.43
N GLY A 263 -32.66 -37.14 -9.65
CA GLY A 263 -33.43 -37.83 -8.60
C GLY A 263 -32.68 -38.99 -7.90
N SER A 264 -31.78 -39.70 -8.61
CA SER A 264 -30.99 -40.80 -8.04
C SER A 264 -29.99 -40.33 -6.97
N MET A 265 -29.60 -39.05 -7.01
CA MET A 265 -28.53 -38.49 -6.19
C MET A 265 -28.98 -37.90 -4.85
N GLN A 266 -30.28 -37.98 -4.51
CA GLN A 266 -30.84 -37.41 -3.28
C GLN A 266 -30.15 -37.94 -2.00
N THR A 267 -29.84 -39.24 -1.95
CA THR A 267 -29.15 -39.84 -0.79
C THR A 267 -27.74 -39.31 -0.64
N TRP A 268 -27.01 -39.16 -1.74
CA TRP A 268 -25.66 -38.60 -1.76
C TRP A 268 -25.64 -37.14 -1.32
N LYS A 269 -26.67 -36.36 -1.68
CA LYS A 269 -26.78 -34.95 -1.32
C LYS A 269 -26.93 -34.78 0.19
N ILE A 270 -27.81 -35.56 0.81
CA ILE A 270 -28.04 -35.51 2.25
C ILE A 270 -26.77 -35.90 3.02
N GLN A 271 -26.05 -36.94 2.56
CA GLN A 271 -24.81 -37.35 3.22
C GLN A 271 -23.70 -36.31 3.06
N MET A 272 -23.59 -35.65 1.91
CA MET A 272 -22.64 -34.57 1.72
C MET A 272 -22.93 -33.39 2.65
N GLU A 273 -24.21 -33.01 2.83
CA GLU A 273 -24.62 -31.94 3.75
C GLU A 273 -24.17 -32.23 5.20
N ASN A 274 -24.30 -33.49 5.64
CA ASN A 274 -23.85 -33.93 6.97
C ASN A 274 -22.33 -34.02 7.08
N ALA A 275 -21.64 -34.42 6.00
CA ALA A 275 -20.19 -34.59 5.97
C ALA A 275 -19.41 -33.28 6.15
N ILE A 276 -19.99 -32.13 5.79
CA ILE A 276 -19.31 -30.83 5.85
C ILE A 276 -18.81 -30.51 7.27
N ASP A 277 -19.62 -30.76 8.30
CA ASP A 277 -19.23 -30.46 9.69
C ASP A 277 -18.06 -31.35 10.13
N GLU A 278 -18.09 -32.63 9.79
CA GLU A 278 -17.01 -33.57 10.09
C GLU A 278 -15.71 -33.18 9.38
N ILE A 279 -15.80 -32.83 8.10
CA ILE A 279 -14.66 -32.38 7.30
C ILE A 279 -14.01 -31.15 7.97
N ILE A 280 -14.81 -30.16 8.36
CA ILE A 280 -14.30 -28.92 8.98
C ILE A 280 -13.67 -29.20 10.33
N GLN A 281 -14.36 -29.91 11.22
CA GLN A 281 -13.87 -30.17 12.57
C GLN A 281 -12.56 -30.97 12.52
N GLN A 282 -12.49 -32.01 11.70
CA GLN A 282 -11.28 -32.82 11.58
C GLN A 282 -10.14 -32.03 10.92
N PHE A 283 -10.43 -31.22 9.90
CA PHE A 283 -9.40 -30.46 9.20
C PHE A 283 -8.84 -29.31 10.04
N GLN A 284 -9.69 -28.57 10.76
CA GLN A 284 -9.25 -27.52 11.69
C GLN A 284 -8.41 -28.07 12.85
N LYS A 285 -8.74 -29.27 13.35
CA LYS A 285 -7.96 -29.96 14.38
C LYS A 285 -6.55 -30.33 13.89
N THR A 286 -6.41 -30.76 12.64
CA THR A 286 -5.16 -31.32 12.11
C THR A 286 -4.29 -30.30 11.37
N ASN A 287 -4.85 -29.24 10.80
CA ASN A 287 -4.13 -28.28 9.94
C ASN A 287 -4.27 -26.83 10.44
N LYS A 288 -3.68 -26.54 11.62
CA LYS A 288 -3.65 -25.18 12.19
C LYS A 288 -3.01 -24.19 11.21
N GLY A 289 -3.71 -23.09 10.92
CA GLY A 289 -3.20 -22.00 10.07
C GLY A 289 -3.74 -21.97 8.63
N HIS A 290 -4.50 -22.99 8.19
CA HIS A 290 -5.17 -22.99 6.89
C HIS A 290 -6.61 -22.50 6.98
N GLN A 291 -7.04 -21.76 5.97
CA GLN A 291 -8.42 -21.29 5.84
C GLN A 291 -9.12 -22.07 4.72
N ILE A 292 -10.22 -22.75 5.03
CA ILE A 292 -11.00 -23.48 4.04
C ILE A 292 -12.14 -22.60 3.53
N ARG A 293 -12.36 -22.60 2.21
CA ARG A 293 -13.54 -22.01 1.57
C ARG A 293 -14.27 -23.11 0.80
N PHE A 294 -15.58 -23.14 0.91
CA PHE A 294 -16.41 -24.14 0.23
C PHE A 294 -17.22 -23.52 -0.89
N GLY A 295 -17.16 -24.13 -2.08
CA GLY A 295 -18.02 -23.84 -3.22
C GLY A 295 -18.79 -25.09 -3.64
N PHE A 296 -19.91 -24.89 -4.33
CA PHE A 296 -20.76 -25.96 -4.81
C PHE A 296 -21.26 -25.64 -6.22
N VAL A 297 -21.30 -26.64 -7.09
CA VAL A 297 -21.97 -26.60 -8.40
C VAL A 297 -22.82 -27.85 -8.53
N GLY A 298 -24.12 -27.66 -8.68
CA GLY A 298 -25.07 -28.71 -8.99
C GLY A 298 -25.46 -28.64 -10.45
N TYR A 299 -25.32 -29.75 -11.17
CA TYR A 299 -25.77 -29.89 -12.56
C TYR A 299 -26.83 -30.98 -12.70
N ARG A 300 -27.60 -30.91 -13.80
CA ARG A 300 -28.68 -31.83 -14.18
C ARG A 300 -28.68 -32.00 -15.70
N ASP A 301 -29.66 -32.72 -16.21
CA ASP A 301 -29.85 -32.96 -17.64
C ASP A 301 -30.28 -31.69 -18.40
N GLU A 302 -30.03 -31.66 -19.71
CA GLU A 302 -30.44 -30.62 -20.66
C GLU A 302 -31.96 -30.41 -20.69
N CYS A 303 -32.73 -31.46 -20.41
CA CYS A 303 -34.19 -31.39 -20.43
C CYS A 303 -34.79 -30.58 -19.24
N ASP A 304 -34.01 -30.33 -18.18
CA ASP A 304 -34.42 -29.63 -16.95
C ASP A 304 -34.31 -28.09 -17.05
N LYS A 305 -35.06 -27.51 -18.00
CA LYS A 305 -34.97 -26.10 -18.48
C LYS A 305 -34.93 -24.99 -17.42
N ASN A 306 -35.53 -25.18 -16.24
CA ASN A 306 -35.66 -24.10 -15.23
C ASN A 306 -34.62 -24.16 -14.09
N GLU A 307 -33.89 -25.27 -13.92
CA GLU A 307 -32.90 -25.44 -12.84
C GLU A 307 -31.67 -26.27 -13.28
N LYS A 308 -31.32 -26.23 -14.58
CA LYS A 308 -30.21 -27.03 -15.14
C LYS A 308 -28.90 -26.92 -14.36
N ILE A 309 -28.55 -25.70 -13.94
CA ILE A 309 -27.34 -25.41 -13.16
C ILE A 309 -27.68 -24.60 -11.92
N THR A 310 -27.16 -25.03 -10.78
CA THR A 310 -27.21 -24.29 -9.50
C THR A 310 -25.79 -24.17 -8.94
N TYR A 311 -25.49 -23.08 -8.25
CA TYR A 311 -24.14 -22.89 -7.73
C TYR A 311 -24.12 -22.04 -6.46
N ILE A 312 -23.08 -22.25 -5.66
CA ILE A 312 -22.75 -21.48 -4.48
C ILE A 312 -21.28 -21.06 -4.61
N ASN A 313 -21.05 -19.75 -4.55
CA ASN A 313 -19.70 -19.19 -4.55
C ASN A 313 -18.91 -19.62 -3.32
N LEU A 314 -17.58 -19.69 -3.47
CA LEU A 314 -16.65 -20.01 -2.41
C LEU A 314 -16.79 -19.05 -1.23
N THR A 315 -17.06 -19.60 -0.06
CA THR A 315 -17.26 -18.85 1.18
C THR A 315 -16.60 -19.53 2.38
N GLN A 316 -16.17 -18.72 3.35
CA GLN A 316 -15.70 -19.19 4.67
C GLN A 316 -16.87 -19.35 5.67
N LYS A 317 -18.05 -18.80 5.35
CA LYS A 317 -19.22 -18.85 6.22
C LYS A 317 -19.94 -20.18 6.04
N VAL A 318 -19.47 -21.18 6.77
CA VAL A 318 -19.97 -22.57 6.73
C VAL A 318 -21.48 -22.63 6.95
N ASP A 319 -22.00 -21.90 7.94
CA ASP A 319 -23.43 -21.92 8.25
C ASP A 319 -24.29 -21.41 7.09
N GLU A 320 -23.79 -20.40 6.37
CA GLU A 320 -24.46 -19.86 5.19
C GLU A 320 -24.40 -20.85 4.02
N PHE A 321 -23.24 -21.46 3.81
CA PHE A 321 -23.04 -22.50 2.79
C PHE A 321 -24.00 -23.69 3.00
N LYS A 322 -24.08 -24.22 4.23
CA LYS A 322 -25.00 -25.31 4.59
C LYS A 322 -26.45 -24.93 4.36
N LYS A 323 -26.86 -23.73 4.81
CA LYS A 323 -28.23 -23.23 4.60
C LYS A 323 -28.60 -23.08 3.13
N GLN A 324 -27.63 -22.87 2.25
CA GLN A 324 -27.87 -22.83 0.80
C GLN A 324 -27.96 -24.23 0.21
N ILE A 325 -27.07 -25.16 0.60
CA ILE A 325 -27.13 -26.57 0.19
C ILE A 325 -28.44 -27.23 0.65
N SER A 326 -28.90 -26.94 1.88
CA SER A 326 -30.12 -27.54 2.44
C SER A 326 -31.36 -27.23 1.60
N LYS A 327 -31.36 -26.14 0.83
CA LYS A 327 -32.45 -25.72 -0.07
C LYS A 327 -32.41 -26.41 -1.44
N LEU A 328 -31.30 -27.07 -1.79
CA LEU A 328 -31.17 -27.77 -3.06
C LEU A 328 -31.85 -29.14 -2.95
N GLU A 329 -32.63 -29.48 -3.97
CA GLU A 329 -33.30 -30.78 -4.09
C GLU A 329 -32.76 -31.53 -5.30
N ALA A 330 -32.44 -32.82 -5.12
CA ALA A 330 -32.07 -33.67 -6.24
C ALA A 330 -33.37 -34.18 -6.90
N LYS A 331 -33.67 -33.66 -8.09
CA LYS A 331 -34.93 -33.85 -8.82
C LYS A 331 -34.68 -33.64 -10.31
N GLY A 332 -35.57 -34.16 -11.15
CA GLY A 332 -35.42 -34.12 -12.61
C GLY A 332 -34.71 -35.36 -13.14
N GLY A 333 -34.10 -35.21 -14.32
CA GLY A 333 -33.46 -36.27 -15.11
C GLY A 333 -34.25 -36.61 -16.38
N GLY A 334 -33.54 -37.08 -17.41
CA GLY A 334 -34.08 -37.48 -18.70
C GLY A 334 -33.51 -38.82 -19.15
N ASP A 335 -32.45 -38.78 -19.98
CA ASP A 335 -31.67 -39.98 -20.30
C ASP A 335 -30.61 -40.30 -19.24
N THR A 336 -29.80 -41.35 -19.46
CA THR A 336 -28.84 -41.82 -18.43
C THR A 336 -27.55 -41.01 -18.44
N ALA A 337 -27.26 -40.27 -19.51
CA ALA A 337 -26.14 -39.34 -19.55
C ALA A 337 -26.61 -37.96 -19.07
N GLU A 338 -25.72 -37.25 -18.36
CA GLU A 338 -26.02 -35.97 -17.71
C GLU A 338 -25.04 -34.87 -18.15
N ASP A 339 -25.37 -33.59 -17.94
CA ASP A 339 -24.56 -32.47 -18.43
C ASP A 339 -23.40 -32.08 -17.48
N VAL A 340 -22.45 -33.02 -17.31
CA VAL A 340 -21.21 -32.82 -16.52
C VAL A 340 -20.39 -31.64 -17.05
N VAL A 341 -20.43 -31.40 -18.37
CA VAL A 341 -19.65 -30.34 -19.02
C VAL A 341 -20.14 -28.98 -18.56
N ALA A 342 -21.45 -28.73 -18.54
CA ALA A 342 -22.02 -27.50 -18.00
C ALA A 342 -21.69 -27.31 -16.50
N GLY A 343 -21.57 -28.39 -15.74
CA GLY A 343 -21.08 -28.35 -14.36
C GLY A 343 -19.67 -27.76 -14.25
N PHE A 344 -18.72 -28.22 -15.09
CA PHE A 344 -17.36 -27.66 -15.10
C PHE A 344 -17.30 -26.25 -15.71
N GLU A 345 -18.09 -25.96 -16.74
CA GLU A 345 -18.18 -24.60 -17.29
C GLU A 345 -18.66 -23.62 -16.24
N LYS A 346 -19.66 -24.01 -15.44
CA LYS A 346 -20.10 -23.16 -14.33
C LYS A 346 -19.03 -23.05 -13.24
N ALA A 347 -18.32 -24.14 -12.95
CA ALA A 347 -17.25 -24.12 -11.97
C ALA A 347 -16.12 -23.15 -12.35
N LEU A 348 -15.84 -22.92 -13.65
CA LEU A 348 -14.89 -21.91 -14.12
C LEU A 348 -15.26 -20.47 -13.70
N GLU A 349 -16.53 -20.21 -13.37
CA GLU A 349 -17.02 -18.88 -13.00
C GLU A 349 -17.01 -18.60 -11.49
N LEU A 350 -16.57 -19.56 -10.66
CA LEU A 350 -16.53 -19.40 -9.21
C LEU A 350 -15.43 -18.40 -8.77
N ASN A 351 -15.63 -17.77 -7.62
CA ASN A 351 -14.72 -16.79 -7.02
C ASN A 351 -13.51 -17.44 -6.29
N PHE A 352 -12.67 -18.16 -7.05
CA PHE A 352 -11.43 -18.78 -6.57
C PHE A 352 -10.46 -17.80 -5.91
N SER A 353 -9.64 -18.33 -5.02
CA SER A 353 -8.61 -17.58 -4.30
C SER A 353 -7.58 -17.14 -5.35
N LEU A 354 -7.11 -15.92 -5.24
CA LEU A 354 -6.14 -15.39 -6.21
C LEU A 354 -4.71 -15.81 -5.89
N HIS A 355 -4.45 -16.32 -4.68
CA HIS A 355 -3.09 -16.69 -4.31
C HIS A 355 -2.63 -17.94 -5.07
N GLU A 356 -1.47 -17.89 -5.73
CA GLU A 356 -0.98 -19.01 -6.55
C GLU A 356 -0.66 -20.25 -5.72
N GLU A 357 -0.09 -20.06 -4.52
CA GLU A 357 0.18 -21.16 -3.59
C GLU A 357 -1.08 -21.70 -2.91
N SER A 358 -2.25 -21.08 -3.08
CA SER A 358 -3.49 -21.64 -2.49
C SER A 358 -3.93 -22.89 -3.24
N LEU A 359 -4.48 -23.82 -2.47
CA LEU A 359 -4.86 -25.14 -2.94
C LEU A 359 -6.29 -25.12 -3.49
N LEU A 360 -6.53 -25.75 -4.64
CA LEU A 360 -7.89 -26.08 -5.10
C LEU A 360 -8.07 -27.59 -5.10
N CYS A 361 -9.06 -28.06 -4.35
CA CYS A 361 -9.49 -29.44 -4.32
C CYS A 361 -10.93 -29.51 -4.82
N THR A 362 -11.12 -30.15 -5.97
CA THR A 362 -12.43 -30.34 -6.59
C THR A 362 -12.86 -31.79 -6.45
N PHE A 363 -14.11 -32.01 -6.05
CA PHE A 363 -14.73 -33.33 -5.93
C PHE A 363 -15.89 -33.44 -6.92
N LEU A 364 -15.76 -34.31 -7.91
CA LEU A 364 -16.85 -34.68 -8.81
C LEU A 364 -17.60 -35.87 -8.22
N ILE A 365 -18.90 -35.71 -7.98
CA ILE A 365 -19.80 -36.71 -7.41
C ILE A 365 -20.93 -36.97 -8.41
N ALA A 366 -20.84 -38.10 -9.12
CA ALA A 366 -21.75 -38.43 -10.21
C ALA A 366 -21.97 -39.95 -10.28
N ASP A 367 -23.22 -40.37 -10.48
CA ASP A 367 -23.59 -41.75 -10.78
C ASP A 367 -23.84 -41.98 -12.28
N ALA A 368 -23.92 -40.92 -13.09
CA ALA A 368 -24.07 -40.94 -14.54
C ALA A 368 -22.84 -40.35 -15.29
N PRO A 369 -22.51 -40.84 -16.51
CA PRO A 369 -21.47 -40.26 -17.36
C PRO A 369 -21.98 -39.03 -18.14
N CYS A 370 -21.08 -38.29 -18.78
CA CYS A 370 -21.45 -37.19 -19.68
C CYS A 370 -21.85 -37.67 -21.07
N HIS A 371 -22.67 -36.89 -21.79
CA HIS A 371 -23.07 -37.19 -23.17
C HIS A 371 -21.88 -37.38 -24.12
N GLY A 372 -22.02 -38.32 -25.05
CA GLY A 372 -21.10 -38.52 -26.18
C GLY A 372 -20.47 -39.92 -26.27
N ARG A 373 -20.37 -40.43 -27.52
CA ARG A 373 -19.91 -41.81 -27.81
C ARG A 373 -18.54 -42.18 -27.22
N GLU A 374 -17.68 -41.21 -26.99
CA GLU A 374 -16.32 -41.45 -26.49
C GLU A 374 -16.25 -41.65 -24.96
N TYR A 375 -17.33 -41.34 -24.23
CA TYR A 375 -17.31 -41.25 -22.77
C TYR A 375 -18.06 -42.38 -22.05
N HIS A 376 -18.89 -43.17 -22.75
CA HIS A 376 -19.62 -44.30 -22.17
C HIS A 376 -20.15 -45.29 -23.23
N ASP A 377 -20.65 -46.45 -22.78
CA ASP A 377 -21.31 -47.48 -23.62
C ASP A 377 -22.82 -47.64 -23.34
N ILE A 378 -23.43 -46.70 -22.62
CA ILE A 378 -24.85 -46.82 -22.26
C ILE A 378 -25.75 -46.71 -23.50
N SER A 379 -26.88 -47.41 -23.49
CA SER A 379 -27.84 -47.42 -24.59
C SER A 379 -28.80 -46.24 -24.60
N SER A 380 -28.87 -45.48 -23.50
CA SER A 380 -29.78 -44.35 -23.29
C SER A 380 -28.98 -43.05 -23.18
N ASP A 381 -28.58 -42.49 -24.32
CA ASP A 381 -28.02 -41.15 -24.47
C ASP A 381 -28.68 -40.47 -25.69
N ASN A 382 -29.53 -39.48 -25.45
CA ASN A 382 -30.30 -38.79 -26.49
C ASN A 382 -29.47 -37.73 -27.22
N GLN A 383 -28.30 -37.36 -26.68
CA GLN A 383 -27.42 -36.31 -27.21
C GLN A 383 -26.08 -36.87 -27.69
N ILE A 384 -25.98 -38.18 -27.89
CA ILE A 384 -24.73 -38.90 -28.15
C ILE A 384 -23.95 -38.39 -29.37
N ASP A 385 -24.64 -37.82 -30.37
CA ASP A 385 -24.09 -37.28 -31.62
C ASP A 385 -24.09 -35.74 -31.69
N SER A 386 -24.69 -35.05 -30.72
CA SER A 386 -24.80 -33.58 -30.71
C SER A 386 -23.66 -32.89 -29.94
N VAL A 387 -22.80 -33.65 -29.27
CA VAL A 387 -21.66 -33.12 -28.50
C VAL A 387 -20.43 -32.92 -29.39
N GLU A 388 -19.81 -31.74 -29.30
CA GLU A 388 -18.56 -31.47 -30.00
C GLU A 388 -17.45 -32.44 -29.55
N LYS A 389 -16.62 -32.89 -30.50
CA LYS A 389 -15.50 -33.79 -30.20
C LYS A 389 -14.51 -33.11 -29.23
N ASN A 390 -14.10 -33.84 -28.19
CA ASN A 390 -13.20 -33.37 -27.13
C ASN A 390 -13.76 -32.24 -26.25
N TYR A 391 -15.08 -32.04 -26.20
CA TYR A 391 -15.66 -30.91 -25.47
C TYR A 391 -15.30 -30.93 -23.97
N LEU A 392 -15.49 -32.08 -23.31
CA LEU A 392 -15.11 -32.28 -21.91
C LEU A 392 -13.61 -32.02 -21.69
N GLU A 393 -12.76 -32.56 -22.56
CA GLU A 393 -11.30 -32.39 -22.48
C GLU A 393 -10.89 -30.92 -22.60
N ASN A 394 -11.54 -30.15 -23.48
CA ASN A 394 -11.27 -28.73 -23.67
C ASN A 394 -11.66 -27.92 -22.43
N VAL A 395 -12.82 -28.21 -21.83
CA VAL A 395 -13.24 -27.57 -20.58
C VAL A 395 -12.32 -27.97 -19.42
N LEU A 396 -11.92 -29.23 -19.31
CA LEU A 396 -11.00 -29.70 -18.27
C LEU A 396 -9.58 -29.12 -18.41
N LYS A 397 -9.10 -28.85 -19.63
CA LYS A 397 -7.84 -28.12 -19.84
C LYS A 397 -7.92 -26.72 -19.25
N LYS A 398 -9.03 -25.99 -19.51
CA LYS A 398 -9.27 -24.66 -18.91
C LYS A 398 -9.37 -24.76 -17.39
N TYR A 399 -10.07 -25.78 -16.87
CA TYR A 399 -10.23 -25.99 -15.44
C TYR A 399 -8.90 -26.29 -14.75
N LYS A 400 -8.07 -27.16 -15.34
CA LYS A 400 -6.70 -27.45 -14.87
C LYS A 400 -5.86 -26.19 -14.74
N LYS A 401 -5.99 -25.24 -15.67
CA LYS A 401 -5.24 -23.97 -15.68
C LYS A 401 -5.68 -22.96 -14.61
N ILE A 402 -6.78 -23.18 -13.89
CA ILE A 402 -7.22 -22.26 -12.82
C ILE A 402 -6.10 -22.07 -11.79
N LYS A 403 -5.41 -23.15 -11.40
CA LYS A 403 -4.34 -23.15 -10.39
C LYS A 403 -3.30 -24.22 -10.66
N GLU A 404 -2.07 -23.93 -10.30
CA GLU A 404 -0.99 -24.92 -10.32
C GLU A 404 -1.23 -26.05 -9.32
N CYS A 405 -1.70 -25.70 -8.11
CA CYS A 405 -2.13 -26.67 -7.09
C CYS A 405 -3.63 -27.02 -7.24
N ASN A 406 -4.03 -27.49 -8.42
CA ASN A 406 -5.39 -27.97 -8.70
C ASN A 406 -5.44 -29.51 -8.62
N PHE A 407 -6.25 -30.03 -7.70
CA PHE A 407 -6.45 -31.46 -7.47
C PHE A 407 -7.92 -31.80 -7.72
N LEU A 408 -8.16 -32.68 -8.70
CA LEU A 408 -9.48 -33.17 -9.02
C LEU A 408 -9.63 -34.61 -8.54
N CYS A 409 -10.69 -34.88 -7.79
CA CYS A 409 -11.05 -36.21 -7.32
C CYS A 409 -12.42 -36.61 -7.83
N CYS A 410 -12.50 -37.71 -8.57
CA CYS A 410 -13.74 -38.28 -9.04
C CYS A 410 -14.17 -39.39 -8.07
N ILE A 411 -15.30 -39.19 -7.38
CA ILE A 411 -15.88 -40.17 -6.47
C ILE A 411 -16.70 -41.16 -7.29
N LYS A 412 -16.18 -42.39 -7.39
CA LYS A 412 -16.82 -43.46 -8.15
C LYS A 412 -18.00 -44.05 -7.38
N ILE A 413 -19.20 -43.94 -7.94
CA ILE A 413 -20.44 -44.50 -7.37
C ILE A 413 -20.78 -45.85 -8.01
N ASN A 414 -20.58 -45.99 -9.31
CA ASN A 414 -20.79 -47.22 -10.08
C ASN A 414 -19.79 -47.31 -11.26
N GLU A 415 -19.97 -48.25 -12.18
CA GLU A 415 -19.05 -48.49 -13.30
C GLU A 415 -19.35 -47.69 -14.57
N THR A 416 -20.52 -47.06 -14.66
CA THR A 416 -20.96 -46.36 -15.89
C THR A 416 -20.07 -45.16 -16.23
N THR A 417 -19.47 -44.53 -15.22
CA THR A 417 -18.58 -43.35 -15.35
C THR A 417 -17.12 -43.70 -15.64
N ASN A 418 -16.75 -44.99 -15.69
CA ASN A 418 -15.35 -45.42 -15.83
C ASN A 418 -14.66 -44.85 -17.07
N LYS A 419 -15.34 -44.91 -18.24
CA LYS A 419 -14.78 -44.44 -19.52
C LYS A 419 -14.57 -42.94 -19.50
N MET A 420 -15.56 -42.18 -19.04
CA MET A 420 -15.45 -40.73 -18.81
C MET A 420 -14.28 -40.42 -17.89
N PHE A 421 -14.17 -41.03 -16.71
CA PHE A 421 -13.09 -40.75 -15.78
C PHE A 421 -11.70 -41.08 -16.34
N GLN A 422 -11.57 -42.14 -17.15
CA GLN A 422 -10.32 -42.45 -17.86
C GLN A 422 -9.94 -41.35 -18.85
N LYS A 423 -10.89 -40.85 -19.64
CA LYS A 423 -10.69 -39.70 -20.53
C LYS A 423 -10.29 -38.44 -19.77
N MET A 424 -10.95 -38.15 -18.64
CA MET A 424 -10.58 -37.04 -17.77
C MET A 424 -9.13 -37.16 -17.25
N GLN A 425 -8.71 -38.37 -16.85
CA GLN A 425 -7.37 -38.62 -16.33
C GLN A 425 -6.26 -38.42 -17.38
N GLN A 426 -6.54 -38.65 -18.67
CA GLN A 426 -5.61 -38.35 -19.76
C GLN A 426 -5.32 -36.85 -19.88
N VAL A 427 -6.30 -36.00 -19.58
CA VAL A 427 -6.16 -34.53 -19.61
C VAL A 427 -5.60 -33.98 -18.30
N PHE A 428 -5.98 -34.61 -17.19
CA PHE A 428 -5.66 -34.21 -15.83
C PHE A 428 -4.86 -35.32 -15.13
N PRO A 429 -3.54 -35.41 -15.30
CA PRO A 429 -2.74 -36.53 -14.77
C PRO A 429 -2.76 -36.66 -13.24
N LEU A 430 -2.98 -35.55 -12.53
CA LEU A 430 -3.11 -35.53 -11.06
C LEU A 430 -4.53 -35.92 -10.58
N LEU A 431 -5.42 -36.32 -11.49
CA LEU A 431 -6.79 -36.70 -11.17
C LEU A 431 -6.80 -38.03 -10.42
N THR A 432 -7.44 -38.03 -9.26
CA THR A 432 -7.63 -39.22 -8.42
C THR A 432 -9.01 -39.80 -8.65
N ILE A 433 -9.09 -41.05 -9.09
CA ILE A 433 -10.34 -41.80 -9.19
C ILE A 433 -10.43 -42.72 -7.98
N THR A 434 -11.52 -42.64 -7.22
CA THR A 434 -11.69 -43.50 -6.04
C THR A 434 -12.09 -44.92 -6.44
N SER A 435 -11.91 -45.88 -5.54
CA SER A 435 -12.70 -47.12 -5.59
C SER A 435 -14.19 -46.80 -5.44
N GLN A 436 -15.07 -47.74 -5.78
CA GLN A 436 -16.51 -47.56 -5.61
C GLN A 436 -16.84 -47.24 -4.14
N LYS A 437 -17.64 -46.19 -3.91
CA LYS A 437 -17.98 -45.69 -2.57
C LYS A 437 -19.45 -45.85 -2.25
N GLN A 438 -19.76 -45.92 -0.96
CA GLN A 438 -21.09 -45.72 -0.41
C GLN A 438 -21.27 -44.30 0.11
N PRO A 439 -22.51 -43.78 0.20
CA PRO A 439 -22.79 -42.41 0.64
C PRO A 439 -22.13 -42.03 1.99
N LYS A 440 -22.07 -42.96 2.94
CA LYS A 440 -21.47 -42.76 4.28
C LYS A 440 -19.95 -42.59 4.27
N GLU A 441 -19.26 -42.97 3.19
CA GLU A 441 -17.80 -42.93 3.09
C GLU A 441 -17.27 -41.63 2.45
N ILE A 442 -18.16 -40.72 2.06
CA ILE A 442 -17.79 -39.47 1.39
C ILE A 442 -16.90 -38.60 2.29
N SER A 443 -17.23 -38.44 3.58
CA SER A 443 -16.49 -37.58 4.50
C SER A 443 -15.04 -38.02 4.63
N ASP A 444 -14.83 -39.31 4.89
CA ASP A 444 -13.50 -39.93 4.99
C ASP A 444 -12.70 -39.79 3.70
N GLN A 445 -13.34 -40.00 2.54
CA GLN A 445 -12.68 -39.89 1.26
C GLN A 445 -12.25 -38.46 0.95
N VAL A 446 -13.12 -37.48 1.22
CA VAL A 446 -12.81 -36.05 1.06
C VAL A 446 -11.63 -35.67 1.97
N LEU A 447 -11.68 -36.06 3.24
CA LEU A 447 -10.60 -35.78 4.20
C LEU A 447 -9.26 -36.42 3.80
N PHE A 448 -9.30 -37.65 3.31
CA PHE A 448 -8.11 -38.33 2.81
C PHE A 448 -7.51 -37.58 1.61
N THR A 449 -8.33 -37.25 0.62
CA THR A 449 -7.88 -36.52 -0.57
C THR A 449 -7.31 -35.16 -0.19
N LEU A 450 -7.97 -34.39 0.68
CA LEU A 450 -7.46 -33.10 1.15
C LEU A 450 -6.07 -33.21 1.80
N LYS A 451 -5.86 -34.24 2.64
CA LYS A 451 -4.55 -34.50 3.27
C LYS A 451 -3.48 -34.86 2.22
N GLN A 452 -3.81 -35.70 1.24
CA GLN A 452 -2.88 -36.06 0.17
C GLN A 452 -2.53 -34.85 -0.71
N SER A 453 -3.53 -34.05 -1.10
CA SER A 453 -3.35 -32.82 -1.87
C SER A 453 -2.45 -31.83 -1.15
N LEU A 454 -2.56 -31.70 0.19
CA LEU A 454 -1.64 -30.88 0.99
C LEU A 454 -0.19 -31.38 1.01
N ILE A 455 0.01 -32.70 1.00
CA ILE A 455 1.37 -33.28 0.97
C ILE A 455 1.98 -33.07 -0.42
N GLN A 456 1.20 -33.34 -1.47
CA GLN A 456 1.63 -33.18 -2.86
C GLN A 456 1.86 -31.70 -3.20
N SER A 457 1.04 -30.78 -2.70
CA SER A 457 1.20 -29.34 -2.93
C SER A 457 2.54 -28.83 -2.38
N LYS A 458 3.01 -29.31 -1.23
CA LYS A 458 4.34 -28.94 -0.70
C LYS A 458 5.47 -29.33 -1.65
N SER A 459 5.38 -30.50 -2.29
CA SER A 459 6.37 -30.92 -3.29
C SER A 459 6.31 -30.05 -4.55
N ILE A 460 5.10 -29.77 -5.05
CA ILE A 460 4.87 -28.90 -6.21
C ILE A 460 5.41 -27.48 -5.92
N GLN A 461 5.05 -26.89 -4.79
CA GLN A 461 5.53 -25.59 -4.32
C GLN A 461 7.06 -25.54 -4.16
N SER A 462 7.70 -26.63 -3.69
CA SER A 462 9.16 -26.67 -3.58
C SER A 462 9.86 -26.67 -4.94
N LYS A 463 9.24 -27.23 -5.99
CA LYS A 463 9.77 -27.17 -7.37
C LYS A 463 9.54 -25.81 -8.02
N ILE A 464 8.41 -25.16 -7.72
CA ILE A 464 8.05 -23.81 -8.17
C ILE A 464 9.03 -22.75 -7.60
N LYS A 465 9.50 -22.95 -6.36
CA LYS A 465 10.40 -22.04 -5.63
C LYS A 465 11.86 -21.99 -6.12
N ASN A 466 12.20 -22.56 -7.27
CA ASN A 466 13.49 -22.29 -7.92
C ASN A 466 13.50 -20.86 -8.47
N THR A 467 13.70 -19.89 -7.57
CA THR A 467 13.86 -18.47 -7.88
C THR A 467 15.34 -18.13 -7.96
N ILE A 468 15.73 -17.38 -8.97
CA ILE A 468 17.03 -16.72 -9.02
C ILE A 468 16.88 -15.26 -8.64
N GLN A 469 17.82 -14.77 -7.85
CA GLN A 469 17.87 -13.36 -7.50
C GLN A 469 18.91 -12.66 -8.38
N ILE A 470 18.47 -11.69 -9.18
CA ILE A 470 19.33 -10.90 -10.07
C ILE A 470 19.23 -9.42 -9.70
N GLN A 471 20.37 -8.74 -9.56
CA GLN A 471 20.38 -7.29 -9.41
C GLN A 471 20.07 -6.62 -10.74
N ALA A 472 19.28 -5.55 -10.73
CA ALA A 472 18.86 -4.88 -11.95
C ALA A 472 18.74 -3.35 -11.76
N GLN A 473 18.99 -2.61 -12.84
CA GLN A 473 18.53 -1.22 -12.96
C GLN A 473 17.21 -1.20 -13.71
N PHE A 474 16.20 -0.52 -13.20
CA PHE A 474 14.90 -0.40 -13.86
C PHE A 474 14.70 1.02 -14.40
N ASN A 475 14.03 1.12 -15.55
CA ASN A 475 13.34 2.32 -16.00
C ASN A 475 11.84 2.01 -16.09
N LYS A 476 11.03 2.65 -15.25
CA LYS A 476 9.57 2.48 -15.19
C LYS A 476 8.89 3.69 -15.79
N TYR A 477 7.92 3.48 -16.66
CA TYR A 477 7.15 4.57 -17.25
C TYR A 477 6.31 5.30 -16.19
N LYS A 478 6.29 6.64 -16.23
CA LYS A 478 5.47 7.50 -15.38
C LYS A 478 4.42 8.19 -16.23
N LEU A 479 3.14 7.95 -15.91
CA LEU A 479 2.03 8.61 -16.59
C LEU A 479 2.13 10.13 -16.48
N ASN A 480 1.97 10.82 -17.60
CA ASN A 480 1.85 12.28 -17.61
C ASN A 480 0.40 12.67 -17.30
N ILE A 481 0.18 13.17 -16.09
CA ILE A 481 -1.14 13.50 -15.53
C ILE A 481 -1.63 14.89 -15.99
N SER A 482 -0.70 15.76 -16.39
CA SER A 482 -1.03 17.12 -16.85
C SER A 482 -1.07 17.11 -18.38
N PRO A 483 -2.18 17.52 -19.02
CA PRO A 483 -2.24 17.56 -20.47
C PRO A 483 -1.20 18.56 -21.00
N PRO A 484 -0.50 18.26 -22.11
CA PRO A 484 0.26 19.25 -22.83
C PRO A 484 -0.71 20.37 -23.23
N ASN A 485 -0.27 21.61 -23.10
CA ASN A 485 -1.07 22.75 -23.52
C ASN A 485 -1.15 22.72 -25.06
N TYR A 486 -2.18 22.06 -25.61
CA TYR A 486 -2.35 21.86 -27.06
C TYR A 486 -2.45 23.18 -27.85
N GLN A 487 -2.63 24.30 -27.16
CA GLN A 487 -2.62 25.64 -27.74
C GLN A 487 -1.31 25.98 -28.47
N TYR A 488 -0.22 25.22 -28.30
CA TYR A 488 1.05 25.43 -29.00
C TYR A 488 1.57 24.26 -29.84
N ASN A 489 0.95 23.06 -29.82
CA ASN A 489 1.47 21.87 -30.52
C ASN A 489 0.39 21.02 -31.20
N ASN A 490 0.62 20.68 -32.48
CA ASN A 490 -0.17 19.74 -33.28
C ASN A 490 -0.21 18.34 -32.62
N ARG A 491 -1.42 17.77 -32.38
CA ARG A 491 -1.62 16.45 -31.76
C ARG A 491 -0.82 15.34 -32.44
N ALA A 492 -0.80 15.33 -33.78
CA ALA A 492 -0.03 14.37 -34.56
C ALA A 492 1.47 14.45 -34.22
N LYS A 493 2.01 15.68 -34.11
CA LYS A 493 3.41 15.90 -33.77
C LYS A 493 3.73 15.47 -32.33
N TYR A 494 2.80 15.63 -31.38
CA TYR A 494 2.97 15.14 -30.02
C TYR A 494 3.14 13.62 -30.00
N TRP A 495 2.21 12.87 -30.61
CA TRP A 495 2.26 11.41 -30.61
C TRP A 495 3.43 10.85 -31.43
N GLN A 496 3.81 11.50 -32.53
CA GLN A 496 5.03 11.14 -33.27
C GLN A 496 6.29 11.24 -32.42
N ASN A 497 6.37 12.24 -31.55
CA ASN A 497 7.54 12.50 -30.70
C ASN A 497 7.36 12.02 -29.26
N PHE A 498 6.32 11.25 -28.97
CA PHE A 498 5.97 10.90 -27.59
C PHE A 498 7.01 10.01 -26.92
N TYR A 499 7.78 9.21 -27.68
CA TYR A 499 8.92 8.46 -27.13
C TYR A 499 9.96 9.37 -26.42
N ASN A 500 10.18 10.60 -26.89
CA ASN A 500 11.06 11.56 -26.20
C ASN A 500 10.47 12.01 -24.85
N VAL A 501 9.15 12.16 -24.78
CA VAL A 501 8.43 12.46 -23.52
C VAL A 501 8.55 11.28 -22.56
N VAL A 502 8.44 10.05 -23.07
CA VAL A 502 8.66 8.82 -22.29
C VAL A 502 10.06 8.86 -21.66
N ASP A 503 11.12 9.06 -22.46
CA ASP A 503 12.51 9.07 -21.98
C ASP A 503 12.79 10.12 -20.90
N GLN A 504 12.16 11.29 -21.00
CA GLN A 504 12.27 12.38 -20.03
C GLN A 504 11.46 12.14 -18.75
N SER A 505 10.45 11.27 -18.79
CA SER A 505 9.51 11.03 -17.68
C SER A 505 9.77 9.71 -16.94
N LEU A 506 10.83 8.97 -17.27
CA LEU A 506 11.12 7.66 -16.66
C LEU A 506 11.47 7.77 -15.16
N ARG A 507 10.85 6.89 -14.37
CA ARG A 507 11.35 6.54 -13.04
C ARG A 507 12.56 5.62 -13.18
N LYS A 508 13.72 5.96 -12.64
CA LYS A 508 14.95 5.15 -12.70
C LYS A 508 15.42 4.69 -11.31
N GLY A 509 15.99 3.50 -11.19
CA GLY A 509 16.56 3.04 -9.91
C GLY A 509 17.11 1.63 -9.96
N GLY A 510 17.87 1.24 -8.93
CA GLY A 510 18.30 -0.14 -8.72
C GLY A 510 17.23 -0.96 -8.00
N THR A 511 17.17 -2.26 -8.28
CA THR A 511 16.33 -3.24 -7.58
C THR A 511 16.96 -4.63 -7.61
N ALA A 512 16.41 -5.55 -6.81
CA ALA A 512 16.66 -6.98 -6.93
C ALA A 512 15.39 -7.64 -7.48
N LEU A 513 15.55 -8.47 -8.50
CA LEU A 513 14.48 -9.28 -9.10
C LEU A 513 14.62 -10.71 -8.62
N ASP A 514 13.58 -11.22 -7.95
CA ASP A 514 13.47 -12.65 -7.65
C ASP A 514 12.64 -13.31 -8.76
N ILE A 515 13.31 -13.90 -9.76
CA ILE A 515 12.70 -14.45 -10.97
C ILE A 515 12.46 -15.95 -10.80
N GLU A 516 11.22 -16.39 -10.99
CA GLU A 516 10.86 -17.80 -11.04
C GLU A 516 11.38 -18.42 -12.35
N GLN A 517 12.18 -19.48 -12.25
CA GLN A 517 12.85 -20.07 -13.44
C GLN A 517 11.92 -20.94 -14.29
N HIS A 518 10.77 -21.36 -13.76
CA HIS A 518 9.81 -22.16 -14.51
C HIS A 518 8.94 -21.25 -15.38
N ILE A 519 8.52 -21.77 -16.53
CA ILE A 519 7.58 -21.03 -17.38
C ILE A 519 6.19 -21.21 -16.77
N ASN A 520 5.47 -20.11 -16.57
CA ASN A 520 4.12 -20.18 -16.01
C ASN A 520 3.12 -20.61 -17.11
N GLU A 521 2.75 -21.90 -17.11
CA GLU A 521 1.84 -22.49 -18.11
C GLU A 521 0.41 -21.95 -18.01
N SER A 522 -0.01 -21.47 -16.83
CA SER A 522 -1.35 -20.90 -16.62
C SER A 522 -1.54 -19.55 -17.33
N LEU A 523 -0.44 -18.88 -17.66
CA LEU A 523 -0.40 -17.58 -18.34
C LEU A 523 -0.07 -17.68 -19.84
N GLN A 524 0.16 -18.89 -20.35
CA GLN A 524 0.36 -19.10 -21.78
C GLN A 524 -0.98 -19.13 -22.51
N SER A 525 -1.11 -18.31 -23.56
CA SER A 525 -2.24 -18.36 -24.49
C SER A 525 -2.33 -19.75 -25.14
N ASP A 526 -3.55 -20.28 -25.31
CA ASP A 526 -3.80 -21.54 -26.02
C ASP A 526 -3.44 -21.48 -27.52
N ASP A 527 -3.17 -20.28 -28.05
CA ASP A 527 -2.68 -20.09 -29.41
C ASP A 527 -1.29 -20.73 -29.60
N GLN A 528 -1.23 -21.75 -30.48
CA GLN A 528 -0.01 -22.45 -30.87
C GLN A 528 1.07 -21.52 -31.48
N ASN A 529 0.70 -20.28 -31.84
CA ASN A 529 1.57 -19.25 -32.42
C ASN A 529 2.14 -18.24 -31.40
N CYS A 530 2.01 -18.49 -30.09
CA CYS A 530 2.56 -17.57 -29.09
C CYS A 530 4.09 -17.46 -29.21
N SER A 531 4.58 -16.24 -29.51
CA SER A 531 6.00 -15.95 -29.77
C SER A 531 6.79 -15.57 -28.51
N THR A 532 6.19 -15.69 -27.32
CA THR A 532 6.75 -15.16 -26.06
C THR A 532 6.51 -16.12 -24.90
N TYR A 533 7.53 -16.31 -24.06
CA TYR A 533 7.38 -16.93 -22.74
C TYR A 533 7.27 -15.87 -21.64
N ILE A 534 6.43 -16.15 -20.64
CA ILE A 534 6.19 -15.27 -19.49
C ILE A 534 6.80 -15.90 -18.24
N PHE A 535 7.61 -15.13 -17.53
CA PHE A 535 8.21 -15.48 -16.25
C PHE A 535 7.68 -14.55 -15.17
N LYS A 536 7.27 -15.11 -14.05
CA LYS A 536 6.89 -14.31 -12.90
C LYS A 536 8.14 -13.91 -12.14
N ALA A 537 8.20 -12.66 -11.71
CA ALA A 537 9.27 -12.18 -10.85
C ALA A 537 8.75 -11.21 -9.80
N PHE A 538 9.47 -11.08 -8.70
CA PHE A 538 9.19 -10.06 -7.69
C PHE A 538 10.21 -8.92 -7.78
N ASP A 539 9.74 -7.69 -7.99
CA ASP A 539 10.56 -6.49 -7.92
C ASP A 539 10.62 -5.97 -6.48
N THR A 540 11.81 -6.06 -5.89
CA THR A 540 12.06 -5.78 -4.48
C THR A 540 11.83 -4.32 -4.07
N ILE A 541 12.30 -3.36 -4.88
CA ILE A 541 12.20 -1.92 -4.58
C ILE A 541 10.83 -1.38 -4.93
N ASN A 542 10.23 -1.88 -6.01
CA ASN A 542 8.87 -1.50 -6.38
C ASN A 542 7.80 -2.28 -5.62
N ASN A 543 8.23 -3.34 -4.92
CA ASN A 543 7.43 -4.16 -4.02
C ASN A 543 6.18 -4.72 -4.73
N MET A 544 6.38 -5.30 -5.91
CA MET A 544 5.31 -5.78 -6.78
C MET A 544 5.74 -6.99 -7.58
N TYR A 545 4.80 -7.91 -7.83
CA TYR A 545 5.01 -8.95 -8.82
C TYR A 545 4.93 -8.37 -10.23
N ILE A 546 5.83 -8.86 -11.09
CA ILE A 546 5.93 -8.48 -12.49
C ILE A 546 5.89 -9.74 -13.37
N ALA A 547 5.36 -9.56 -14.57
CA ALA A 547 5.48 -10.53 -15.66
C ALA A 547 6.63 -10.09 -16.56
N ILE A 548 7.74 -10.83 -16.55
CA ILE A 548 8.87 -10.66 -17.48
C ILE A 548 8.56 -11.42 -18.77
N LYS A 549 8.63 -10.74 -19.91
CA LYS A 549 8.31 -11.33 -21.22
C LYS A 549 9.55 -11.50 -22.06
N ILE A 550 9.80 -12.74 -22.49
CA ILE A 550 10.99 -13.11 -23.26
C ILE A 550 10.57 -13.76 -24.57
N PRO A 551 11.13 -13.34 -25.73
CA PRO A 551 10.82 -13.97 -27.00
C PRO A 551 11.14 -15.48 -26.99
N LYS A 552 10.24 -16.31 -27.52
CA LYS A 552 10.39 -17.77 -27.52
C LYS A 552 11.67 -18.23 -28.22
N PHE A 553 12.00 -17.61 -29.36
CA PHE A 553 13.18 -17.97 -30.16
C PHE A 553 14.50 -17.87 -29.38
N ILE A 554 14.67 -16.87 -28.48
CA ILE A 554 15.93 -16.70 -27.76
C ILE A 554 16.12 -17.78 -26.70
N ILE A 555 15.02 -18.24 -26.10
CA ILE A 555 15.03 -19.32 -25.11
C ILE A 555 15.32 -20.66 -25.78
N ASP A 556 14.70 -20.92 -26.94
CA ASP A 556 14.94 -22.14 -27.70
C ASP A 556 16.42 -22.19 -28.16
N MET A 557 16.96 -21.09 -28.69
CA MET A 557 18.39 -20.98 -29.02
C MET A 557 19.32 -21.12 -27.81
N TYR A 558 18.94 -20.57 -26.65
CA TYR A 558 19.68 -20.74 -25.39
C TYR A 558 19.77 -22.22 -25.00
N ARG A 559 18.65 -22.92 -25.03
CA ARG A 559 18.55 -24.34 -24.67
C ARG A 559 19.32 -25.24 -25.63
N GLU A 560 19.37 -24.88 -26.91
CA GLU A 560 20.14 -25.59 -27.93
C GLU A 560 21.65 -25.24 -27.92
N GLY A 561 22.09 -24.28 -27.08
CA GLY A 561 23.48 -23.82 -27.05
C GLY A 561 23.91 -23.05 -28.31
N LYS A 562 22.98 -22.47 -29.06
CA LYS A 562 23.21 -21.79 -30.36
C LYS A 562 23.12 -20.27 -30.27
N LEU A 563 23.30 -19.69 -29.09
CA LEU A 563 23.21 -18.25 -28.89
C LEU A 563 24.29 -17.48 -29.63
N ASP A 564 23.88 -16.43 -30.32
CA ASP A 564 24.75 -15.47 -30.98
C ASP A 564 24.35 -14.02 -30.64
N LYS A 565 25.31 -13.11 -30.78
CA LYS A 565 25.13 -11.69 -30.43
C LYS A 565 23.99 -11.02 -31.20
N LYS A 566 23.79 -11.35 -32.48
CA LYS A 566 22.75 -10.73 -33.31
C LYS A 566 21.35 -11.14 -32.83
N SER A 567 21.19 -12.39 -32.42
CA SER A 567 19.94 -12.89 -31.85
C SER A 567 19.62 -12.26 -30.49
N ILE A 568 20.64 -12.05 -29.63
CA ILE A 568 20.49 -11.32 -28.36
C ILE A 568 20.11 -9.86 -28.63
N ASP A 569 20.84 -9.16 -29.50
CA ASP A 569 20.56 -7.76 -29.85
C ASP A 569 19.13 -7.59 -30.41
N LYS A 570 18.67 -8.54 -31.24
CA LYS A 570 17.27 -8.57 -31.73
C LYS A 570 16.29 -8.74 -30.57
N ALA A 571 16.52 -9.67 -29.65
CA ALA A 571 15.62 -9.91 -28.52
C ALA A 571 15.54 -8.71 -27.57
N GLU A 572 16.66 -8.05 -27.30
CA GLU A 572 16.69 -6.83 -26.48
C GLU A 572 16.02 -5.63 -27.17
N GLN A 573 16.14 -5.53 -28.50
CA GLN A 573 15.42 -4.52 -29.27
C GLN A 573 13.91 -4.74 -29.20
N LEU A 574 13.43 -5.99 -29.27
CA LEU A 574 12.02 -6.32 -29.08
C LEU A 574 11.53 -5.94 -27.67
N ALA A 575 12.34 -6.16 -26.63
CA ALA A 575 12.02 -5.74 -25.27
C ALA A 575 11.86 -4.20 -25.16
N LYS A 576 12.77 -3.43 -25.79
CA LYS A 576 12.66 -1.97 -25.87
C LYS A 576 11.41 -1.53 -26.62
N THR A 577 11.12 -2.11 -27.77
CA THR A 577 9.94 -1.74 -28.55
C THR A 577 8.64 -2.04 -27.81
N ARG A 578 8.54 -3.16 -27.09
CA ARG A 578 7.40 -3.45 -26.20
C ARG A 578 7.23 -2.44 -25.09
N PHE A 579 8.33 -1.98 -24.49
CA PHE A 579 8.31 -0.92 -23.48
C PHE A 579 7.68 0.37 -24.03
N TYR A 580 8.07 0.80 -25.23
CA TYR A 580 7.48 1.99 -25.86
C TYR A 580 6.03 1.78 -26.27
N SER A 581 5.71 0.67 -26.94
CA SER A 581 4.33 0.35 -27.36
C SER A 581 3.37 0.39 -26.17
N SER A 582 3.74 -0.23 -25.06
CA SER A 582 2.97 -0.21 -23.81
C SER A 582 2.89 1.17 -23.18
N SER A 583 3.95 2.00 -23.28
CA SER A 583 3.94 3.37 -22.76
C SER A 583 2.97 4.27 -23.54
N TYR A 584 2.93 4.13 -24.87
CA TYR A 584 1.95 4.79 -25.74
C TYR A 584 0.52 4.41 -25.36
N ALA A 585 0.26 3.12 -25.17
CA ALA A 585 -1.07 2.64 -24.78
C ALA A 585 -1.51 3.12 -23.39
N CYS A 586 -0.61 3.08 -22.41
CA CYS A 586 -0.85 3.63 -21.07
C CYS A 586 -1.27 5.11 -21.14
N GLN A 587 -0.52 5.92 -21.90
CA GLN A 587 -0.82 7.33 -22.02
C GLN A 587 -2.13 7.56 -22.79
N MET A 588 -2.40 6.81 -23.86
CA MET A 588 -3.64 6.93 -24.63
C MET A 588 -4.87 6.56 -23.78
N ALA A 589 -4.78 5.49 -22.99
CA ALA A 589 -5.80 5.09 -22.02
C ALA A 589 -6.06 6.17 -20.97
N HIS A 590 -5.02 6.86 -20.51
CA HIS A 590 -5.18 8.01 -19.62
C HIS A 590 -6.00 9.15 -20.26
N TYR A 591 -5.72 9.52 -21.51
CA TYR A 591 -6.50 10.53 -22.23
C TYR A 591 -7.94 10.06 -22.50
N PHE A 592 -8.14 8.79 -22.82
CA PHE A 592 -9.47 8.21 -22.96
C PHE A 592 -10.26 8.36 -21.67
N ASN A 593 -9.68 7.96 -20.53
CA ASN A 593 -10.31 8.09 -19.20
C ASN A 593 -10.64 9.53 -18.83
N GLN A 594 -9.78 10.50 -19.21
CA GLN A 594 -10.10 11.92 -19.05
C GLN A 594 -11.34 12.33 -19.86
N LYS A 595 -11.45 11.86 -21.11
CA LYS A 595 -12.58 12.19 -21.99
C LYS A 595 -13.89 11.59 -21.50
N ILE A 596 -13.87 10.33 -21.06
CA ILE A 596 -15.07 9.65 -20.55
C ILE A 596 -15.42 10.02 -19.11
N SER A 597 -14.55 10.72 -18.37
CA SER A 597 -14.80 11.08 -16.96
C SER A 597 -16.11 11.83 -16.73
N LYS A 598 -16.63 12.49 -17.79
CA LYS A 598 -17.90 13.23 -17.81
C LYS A 598 -19.10 12.39 -18.29
N ILE A 599 -18.89 11.12 -18.67
CA ILE A 599 -19.87 10.23 -19.30
C ILE A 599 -20.07 9.02 -18.39
N GLN A 600 -21.20 8.96 -17.69
CA GLN A 600 -21.45 7.95 -16.64
C GLN A 600 -21.59 6.51 -17.14
N GLU A 601 -21.84 6.33 -18.43
CA GLU A 601 -22.15 5.04 -19.05
C GLU A 601 -20.90 4.25 -19.43
N ILE A 602 -19.73 4.89 -19.46
CA ILE A 602 -18.49 4.32 -19.98
C ILE A 602 -17.50 4.06 -18.82
N PRO A 603 -17.07 2.80 -18.60
CA PRO A 603 -16.05 2.47 -17.60
C PRO A 603 -14.66 2.90 -18.05
N SER A 604 -13.75 3.08 -17.09
CA SER A 604 -12.34 3.42 -17.37
C SER A 604 -11.55 2.21 -17.84
N LEU A 605 -10.70 2.41 -18.85
CA LEU A 605 -9.75 1.42 -19.36
C LEU A 605 -8.33 1.77 -18.93
N PHE A 606 -7.54 0.78 -18.53
CA PHE A 606 -6.14 0.99 -18.16
C PHE A 606 -5.24 0.00 -18.87
N TYR A 607 -4.01 0.39 -19.18
CA TYR A 607 -2.95 -0.54 -19.55
C TYR A 607 -2.00 -0.75 -18.37
N VAL A 608 -1.48 -1.96 -18.23
CA VAL A 608 -0.44 -2.28 -17.24
C VAL A 608 0.81 -1.44 -17.47
N LEU A 609 1.39 -0.92 -16.39
CA LEU A 609 2.53 0.00 -16.51
C LEU A 609 3.80 -0.77 -16.89
N PRO A 610 4.49 -0.36 -17.97
CA PRO A 610 5.68 -1.05 -18.45
C PRO A 610 6.94 -0.65 -17.67
N ILE A 611 7.84 -1.60 -17.57
CA ILE A 611 9.14 -1.46 -16.92
C ILE A 611 10.18 -2.15 -17.82
N ILE A 612 11.30 -1.49 -18.06
CA ILE A 612 12.45 -2.11 -18.71
C ILE A 612 13.57 -2.27 -17.69
N TYR A 613 14.16 -3.46 -17.62
CA TYR A 613 15.23 -3.79 -16.69
C TYR A 613 16.53 -4.04 -17.44
N THR A 614 17.62 -3.52 -16.89
CA THR A 614 18.99 -3.86 -17.26
C THR A 614 19.57 -4.73 -16.13
N LEU A 615 19.73 -6.01 -16.40
CA LEU A 615 20.18 -7.04 -15.48
C LEU A 615 21.71 -7.04 -15.36
N THR A 616 22.23 -7.21 -14.14
CA THR A 616 23.67 -7.37 -13.90
C THR A 616 24.20 -8.70 -14.42
N GLU A 617 23.35 -9.72 -14.43
CA GLU A 617 23.63 -11.05 -14.97
C GLU A 617 22.61 -11.38 -16.06
N PRO A 618 23.04 -11.93 -17.22
CA PRO A 618 22.13 -12.22 -18.31
C PRO A 618 21.10 -13.29 -17.94
N PHE A 619 19.83 -13.06 -18.28
CA PHE A 619 18.78 -14.06 -18.17
C PHE A 619 18.43 -14.58 -19.57
N PHE A 620 18.62 -15.88 -19.81
CA PHE A 620 18.61 -16.49 -21.16
C PHE A 620 19.50 -15.76 -22.19
N GLY A 621 20.63 -15.21 -21.74
CA GLY A 621 21.56 -14.45 -22.58
C GLY A 621 21.21 -12.98 -22.80
N MET A 622 20.06 -12.51 -22.30
CA MET A 622 19.64 -11.10 -22.39
C MET A 622 20.03 -10.32 -21.13
N ASN A 623 20.61 -9.14 -21.31
CA ASN A 623 20.83 -8.16 -20.24
C ASN A 623 19.66 -7.18 -20.14
N THR A 624 18.94 -6.91 -21.24
CA THR A 624 17.78 -6.02 -21.24
C THR A 624 16.49 -6.81 -21.37
N VAL A 625 15.61 -6.74 -20.36
CA VAL A 625 14.31 -7.44 -20.37
C VAL A 625 13.14 -6.50 -20.13
N TYR A 626 12.01 -6.79 -20.78
CA TYR A 626 10.74 -6.10 -20.57
C TYR A 626 9.95 -6.80 -19.46
N GLY A 627 9.41 -6.01 -18.54
CA GLY A 627 8.45 -6.47 -17.54
C GLY A 627 7.26 -5.53 -17.41
N GLU A 628 6.17 -6.06 -16.89
CA GLU A 628 4.97 -5.30 -16.61
C GLU A 628 4.32 -5.78 -15.32
N THR A 629 3.33 -5.04 -14.83
CA THR A 629 2.63 -5.42 -13.60
C THR A 629 1.92 -6.76 -13.81
N PHE A 630 2.17 -7.71 -12.92
CA PHE A 630 1.54 -9.03 -12.99
C PHE A 630 0.03 -8.92 -12.73
N ILE A 631 -0.78 -9.36 -13.70
CA ILE A 631 -2.25 -9.37 -13.58
C ILE A 631 -2.67 -10.68 -12.92
N ASN A 632 -3.05 -10.62 -11.63
CA ASN A 632 -3.60 -11.74 -10.89
C ASN A 632 -5.09 -11.48 -10.57
N ILE A 633 -5.93 -11.47 -11.61
CA ILE A 633 -7.36 -11.16 -11.48
C ILE A 633 -8.17 -12.40 -11.86
N GLN A 634 -9.32 -12.60 -11.20
CA GLN A 634 -10.16 -13.81 -11.25
C GLN A 634 -10.68 -14.15 -12.66
N HIS A 635 -10.64 -13.21 -13.60
CA HIS A 635 -11.13 -13.42 -14.96
C HIS A 635 -10.01 -13.85 -15.88
N GLN A 636 -10.26 -14.93 -16.63
CA GLN A 636 -9.35 -15.42 -17.67
C GLN A 636 -8.89 -14.27 -18.58
N PHE A 637 -7.59 -14.22 -18.87
CA PHE A 637 -7.03 -13.30 -19.85
C PHE A 637 -7.75 -13.52 -21.19
N LYS A 638 -8.37 -12.47 -21.71
CA LYS A 638 -9.21 -12.51 -22.91
C LYS A 638 -8.67 -11.53 -23.95
N LYS A 639 -8.79 -11.94 -25.21
CA LYS A 639 -8.56 -11.09 -26.38
C LYS A 639 -9.92 -10.54 -26.83
N TYR A 640 -10.14 -9.24 -26.67
CA TYR A 640 -11.41 -8.57 -26.94
C TYR A 640 -11.53 -8.11 -28.39
N THR A 641 -10.41 -7.68 -28.97
CA THR A 641 -10.28 -7.35 -30.39
C THR A 641 -9.05 -8.02 -30.96
N THR A 642 -9.03 -8.30 -32.26
CA THR A 642 -7.85 -8.86 -32.94
C THR A 642 -7.31 -7.86 -33.95
N ASN A 643 -6.04 -8.03 -34.35
CA ASN A 643 -5.44 -7.22 -35.42
C ASN A 643 -5.76 -7.75 -36.84
N SER A 644 -6.54 -8.84 -36.97
CA SER A 644 -6.80 -9.53 -38.25
C SER A 644 -8.28 -9.78 -38.59
N HIS A 645 -9.19 -9.85 -37.61
CA HIS A 645 -10.61 -10.21 -37.79
C HIS A 645 -11.60 -9.46 -36.86
N HIS A 646 -12.90 -9.59 -37.16
CA HIS A 646 -14.03 -8.99 -36.43
C HIS A 646 -14.06 -9.37 -34.95
N SER A 647 -14.48 -8.42 -34.09
CA SER A 647 -14.71 -8.66 -32.66
C SER A 647 -16.12 -9.20 -32.43
N GLU A 648 -16.32 -10.12 -31.47
CA GLU A 648 -17.67 -10.55 -31.09
C GLU A 648 -18.51 -9.34 -30.64
N PRO A 649 -19.82 -9.28 -30.97
CA PRO A 649 -20.66 -8.12 -30.65
C PRO A 649 -20.60 -7.70 -29.17
N LYS A 650 -20.50 -8.64 -28.23
CA LYS A 650 -20.41 -8.34 -26.80
C LYS A 650 -19.13 -7.58 -26.39
N TYR A 651 -18.09 -7.58 -27.21
CA TYR A 651 -16.81 -6.89 -26.97
C TYR A 651 -16.64 -5.62 -27.81
N TYR A 652 -17.68 -5.19 -28.55
CA TYR A 652 -17.60 -4.03 -29.43
C TYR A 652 -17.28 -2.72 -28.69
N TYR A 653 -17.57 -2.64 -27.39
CA TYR A 653 -17.15 -1.53 -26.53
C TYR A 653 -15.64 -1.25 -26.61
N TYR A 654 -14.80 -2.28 -26.66
CA TYR A 654 -13.34 -2.15 -26.74
C TYR A 654 -12.89 -1.48 -28.05
N SER A 655 -13.66 -1.63 -29.14
CA SER A 655 -13.36 -0.96 -30.43
C SER A 655 -13.50 0.57 -30.36
N VAL A 656 -14.28 1.10 -29.40
CA VAL A 656 -14.42 2.54 -29.16
C VAL A 656 -13.08 3.15 -28.74
N PHE A 657 -12.28 2.42 -27.96
CA PHE A 657 -10.95 2.86 -27.58
C PHE A 657 -9.99 2.90 -28.77
N SER A 658 -10.04 1.91 -29.67
CA SER A 658 -9.27 1.94 -30.92
C SER A 658 -9.65 3.15 -31.77
N HIS A 659 -10.95 3.40 -31.98
CA HIS A 659 -11.42 4.58 -32.71
C HIS A 659 -10.95 5.89 -32.05
N PHE A 660 -11.09 6.00 -30.73
CA PHE A 660 -10.59 7.13 -29.98
C PHE A 660 -9.08 7.35 -30.20
N SER A 661 -8.28 6.28 -30.12
CA SER A 661 -6.83 6.37 -30.27
C SER A 661 -6.42 6.93 -31.63
N PHE A 662 -7.13 6.54 -32.70
CA PHE A 662 -6.88 7.03 -34.06
C PHE A 662 -7.19 8.53 -34.21
N ILE A 663 -8.30 8.99 -33.63
CA ILE A 663 -8.70 10.40 -33.69
C ILE A 663 -7.82 11.27 -32.78
N GLU A 664 -7.58 10.84 -31.55
CA GLU A 664 -6.76 11.59 -30.58
C GLU A 664 -5.31 11.72 -31.06
N SER A 665 -4.79 10.72 -31.78
CA SER A 665 -3.46 10.79 -32.35
C SER A 665 -3.35 11.70 -33.58
N GLY A 666 -4.46 12.21 -34.11
CA GLY A 666 -4.47 12.93 -35.38
C GLY A 666 -4.16 12.01 -36.57
N HIS A 667 -4.70 10.79 -36.55
CA HIS A 667 -4.58 9.75 -37.59
C HIS A 667 -3.17 9.17 -37.79
N THR A 668 -2.25 9.39 -36.85
CA THR A 668 -0.88 8.89 -36.93
C THR A 668 -0.72 7.44 -36.53
N LEU A 669 -1.53 6.97 -35.57
CA LEU A 669 -1.48 5.62 -35.04
C LEU A 669 -2.87 5.16 -34.61
N VAL A 670 -3.08 3.85 -34.53
CA VAL A 670 -4.25 3.25 -33.89
C VAL A 670 -3.80 2.10 -33.01
N ILE A 671 -4.41 1.99 -31.82
CA ILE A 671 -4.18 0.89 -30.90
C ILE A 671 -5.23 -0.19 -31.15
N THR A 672 -4.78 -1.38 -31.49
CA THR A 672 -5.57 -2.57 -31.75
C THR A 672 -5.13 -3.71 -30.83
N ASP A 673 -5.71 -4.89 -30.99
CA ASP A 673 -5.42 -6.08 -30.19
C ASP A 673 -5.62 -5.84 -28.68
N LEU A 674 -6.83 -5.38 -28.32
CA LEU A 674 -7.16 -5.11 -26.93
C LEU A 674 -7.34 -6.44 -26.22
N GLN A 675 -6.41 -6.76 -25.33
CA GLN A 675 -6.40 -8.00 -24.57
C GLN A 675 -6.02 -7.73 -23.12
N GLY A 676 -6.51 -8.55 -22.21
CA GLY A 676 -6.28 -8.39 -20.78
C GLY A 676 -7.38 -9.02 -19.94
N CYS A 677 -7.65 -8.40 -18.80
CA CYS A 677 -8.62 -8.85 -17.82
C CYS A 677 -9.57 -7.69 -17.48
N ASP A 678 -10.83 -7.83 -17.88
CA ASP A 678 -11.88 -6.81 -17.80
C ASP A 678 -11.44 -5.45 -18.37
N ASN A 679 -11.24 -4.46 -17.52
CA ASN A 679 -10.87 -3.10 -17.88
C ASN A 679 -9.36 -2.82 -17.73
N ILE A 680 -8.56 -3.85 -17.41
CA ILE A 680 -7.10 -3.81 -17.34
C ILE A 680 -6.53 -4.57 -18.55
N LEU A 681 -5.85 -3.83 -19.43
CA LEU A 681 -5.31 -4.30 -20.69
C LEU A 681 -3.78 -4.47 -20.63
N SER A 682 -3.26 -5.33 -21.49
CA SER A 682 -1.83 -5.59 -21.69
C SER A 682 -1.55 -5.87 -23.17
N ASP A 683 -0.27 -5.92 -23.55
CA ASP A 683 0.21 -6.27 -24.90
C ASP A 683 -0.54 -5.56 -26.03
N PRO A 684 -0.52 -4.22 -26.07
CA PRO A 684 -1.14 -3.47 -27.15
C PRO A 684 -0.45 -3.78 -28.49
N SER A 685 -1.22 -3.77 -29.56
CA SER A 685 -0.68 -3.70 -30.92
C SER A 685 -0.89 -2.28 -31.46
N ILE A 686 0.17 -1.60 -31.89
CA ILE A 686 0.07 -0.24 -32.42
C ILE A 686 0.36 -0.26 -33.92
N GLN A 687 -0.62 0.16 -34.70
CA GLN A 687 -0.49 0.31 -36.15
C GLN A 687 -0.13 1.75 -36.46
N THR A 688 1.03 1.98 -37.09
CA THR A 688 1.51 3.32 -37.49
C THR A 688 2.18 3.24 -38.85
N LYS A 689 2.12 4.32 -39.64
CA LYS A 689 2.84 4.37 -40.91
C LYS A 689 4.33 4.06 -40.71
N LYS A 690 4.91 3.22 -41.58
CA LYS A 690 6.32 2.83 -41.49
C LYS A 690 7.24 4.06 -41.49
N GLY A 691 8.18 4.11 -40.57
CA GLY A 691 9.14 5.20 -40.42
C GLY A 691 8.58 6.48 -39.78
N LEU A 692 7.27 6.55 -39.52
CA LEU A 692 6.66 7.70 -38.84
C LEU A 692 7.03 7.74 -37.35
N ILE A 693 7.08 6.56 -36.72
CA ILE A 693 7.51 6.37 -35.33
C ILE A 693 8.48 5.19 -35.33
N SER A 694 9.74 5.47 -35.67
CA SER A 694 10.76 4.45 -35.98
C SER A 694 10.96 3.40 -34.89
N ILE A 695 10.78 3.76 -33.62
CA ILE A 695 10.92 2.81 -32.50
C ILE A 695 9.85 1.70 -32.51
N LEU A 696 8.68 1.97 -33.12
CA LEU A 696 7.57 1.03 -33.27
C LEU A 696 7.65 0.21 -34.57
N ASP A 697 8.57 0.52 -35.50
CA ASP A 697 8.77 -0.26 -36.73
C ASP A 697 9.33 -1.67 -36.44
N PHE A 698 9.94 -1.86 -35.27
CA PHE A 698 10.46 -3.15 -34.81
C PHE A 698 9.41 -4.01 -34.11
N ASP A 699 8.19 -3.49 -33.90
CA ASP A 699 7.11 -4.25 -33.30
C ASP A 699 6.57 -5.22 -34.34
N GLU A 700 6.75 -6.52 -34.11
CA GLU A 700 6.30 -7.57 -35.05
C GLU A 700 4.77 -7.58 -35.23
N THR A 701 4.02 -6.93 -34.33
CA THR A 701 2.56 -6.79 -34.44
C THR A 701 2.11 -5.56 -35.24
N ASN A 702 3.03 -4.63 -35.57
CA ASN A 702 2.75 -3.45 -36.37
C ASN A 702 2.76 -3.80 -37.87
N HIS A 703 1.57 -3.97 -38.45
CA HIS A 703 1.34 -4.18 -39.89
C HIS A 703 1.36 -2.86 -40.69
N ASN A 704 1.77 -1.77 -40.05
CA ASN A 704 1.93 -0.44 -40.61
C ASN A 704 0.65 0.09 -41.27
N GLU A 705 0.76 0.64 -42.48
CA GLU A 705 -0.37 1.20 -43.23
C GLU A 705 -1.48 0.17 -43.47
N LYS A 706 -1.11 -1.10 -43.71
CA LYS A 706 -2.09 -2.18 -43.89
C LYS A 706 -2.90 -2.42 -42.63
N GLY A 707 -2.28 -2.33 -41.45
CA GLY A 707 -2.99 -2.45 -40.16
C GLY A 707 -4.02 -1.34 -39.97
N ILE A 708 -3.68 -0.11 -40.33
CA ILE A 708 -4.61 1.03 -40.31
C ILE A 708 -5.75 0.82 -41.31
N GLU A 709 -5.45 0.36 -42.52
CA GLU A 709 -6.46 0.06 -43.55
C GLU A 709 -7.44 -1.02 -43.08
N ILE A 710 -6.93 -2.12 -42.52
CA ILE A 710 -7.74 -3.21 -41.95
C ILE A 710 -8.65 -2.65 -40.84
N PHE A 711 -8.12 -1.80 -39.97
CA PHE A 711 -8.92 -1.18 -38.91
C PHE A 711 -10.10 -0.36 -39.47
N LEU A 712 -9.83 0.54 -40.42
CA LEU A 712 -10.81 1.45 -41.02
C LEU A 712 -11.88 0.75 -41.88
N THR A 713 -11.57 -0.44 -42.40
CA THR A 713 -12.44 -1.16 -43.35
C THR A 713 -13.14 -2.37 -42.75
N THR A 714 -12.53 -3.05 -41.79
CA THR A 714 -13.02 -4.35 -41.29
C THR A 714 -13.20 -4.42 -39.79
N GLN A 715 -12.34 -3.80 -38.97
CA GLN A 715 -12.46 -3.93 -37.50
C GLN A 715 -13.45 -2.95 -36.87
N HIS A 716 -13.73 -1.82 -37.52
CA HIS A 716 -14.68 -0.80 -37.02
C HIS A 716 -15.64 -0.34 -38.13
N GLN A 717 -16.51 -1.25 -38.59
CA GLN A 717 -17.42 -1.01 -39.72
C GLN A 717 -18.62 -0.10 -39.37
N GLU A 718 -19.00 0.01 -38.09
CA GLU A 718 -20.11 0.85 -37.62
C GLU A 718 -19.71 1.63 -36.36
N CYS A 719 -19.87 2.96 -36.32
CA CYS A 719 -19.65 3.68 -35.06
C CYS A 719 -20.77 3.41 -34.06
N SER A 720 -20.39 3.11 -32.81
CA SER A 720 -21.35 2.80 -31.75
C SER A 720 -22.01 4.05 -31.14
N TYR A 721 -23.03 3.81 -30.31
CA TYR A 721 -23.61 4.83 -29.44
C TYR A 721 -22.52 5.54 -28.61
N TYR A 722 -21.54 4.80 -28.07
CA TYR A 722 -20.43 5.36 -27.32
C TYR A 722 -19.46 6.19 -28.17
N CYS A 723 -19.17 5.80 -29.43
CA CYS A 723 -18.40 6.65 -30.35
C CYS A 723 -19.10 8.00 -30.59
N SER A 724 -20.43 7.99 -30.64
CA SER A 724 -21.26 9.18 -30.82
C SER A 724 -21.23 10.09 -29.59
N LEU A 725 -21.37 9.50 -28.38
CA LEU A 725 -21.25 10.23 -27.12
C LEU A 725 -19.88 10.92 -26.97
N LEU A 726 -18.83 10.27 -27.45
CA LEU A 726 -17.46 10.81 -27.46
C LEU A 726 -17.20 11.79 -28.61
N GLN A 727 -18.18 12.03 -29.49
CA GLN A 727 -18.07 12.92 -30.65
C GLN A 727 -16.87 12.56 -31.57
N LEU A 728 -16.61 11.27 -31.75
CA LEU A 728 -15.51 10.81 -32.60
C LEU A 728 -15.87 10.98 -34.09
N SER A 729 -14.97 11.60 -34.85
CA SER A 729 -15.17 11.78 -36.30
C SER A 729 -15.24 10.44 -37.02
N ARG A 730 -16.05 10.39 -38.07
CA ARG A 730 -16.31 9.20 -38.89
C ARG A 730 -15.86 9.34 -40.33
N GLU A 731 -15.36 10.50 -40.71
CA GLU A 731 -15.08 10.88 -42.11
C GLU A 731 -14.08 9.92 -42.79
N GLN A 732 -13.22 9.28 -42.00
CA GLN A 732 -12.17 8.37 -42.44
C GLN A 732 -12.65 6.92 -42.60
N PHE A 733 -13.89 6.60 -42.18
CA PHE A 733 -14.44 5.23 -42.20
C PHE A 733 -15.40 5.03 -43.37
N LYS A 734 -15.34 3.85 -44.00
CA LYS A 734 -16.27 3.45 -45.08
C LYS A 734 -17.55 2.85 -44.47
N ILE A 735 -18.37 3.67 -43.80
CA ILE A 735 -19.59 3.22 -43.11
C ILE A 735 -20.78 3.24 -44.08
N THR A 736 -21.44 2.10 -44.29
CA THR A 736 -22.55 1.93 -45.24
C THR A 736 -23.95 2.28 -44.70
N ASN A 737 -24.12 2.39 -43.37
CA ASN A 737 -25.42 2.70 -42.75
C ASN A 737 -25.37 4.04 -41.98
N SER A 738 -25.88 5.09 -42.60
CA SER A 738 -25.92 6.46 -42.03
C SER A 738 -27.25 6.81 -41.35
N GLN A 739 -28.22 5.89 -41.32
CA GLN A 739 -29.58 6.20 -40.86
C GLN A 739 -30.05 5.23 -39.76
N LYS A 740 -30.03 5.75 -38.51
CA LYS A 740 -30.37 5.13 -37.21
C LYS A 740 -29.27 4.29 -36.55
N LEU A 741 -28.62 4.88 -35.54
CA LEU A 741 -27.84 4.14 -34.54
C LEU A 741 -28.79 3.29 -33.67
N ASP A 742 -28.48 1.99 -33.58
CA ASP A 742 -29.14 1.09 -32.64
C ASP A 742 -28.62 1.36 -31.21
N GLN A 743 -29.48 1.90 -30.35
CA GLN A 743 -29.16 2.22 -28.94
C GLN A 743 -29.13 0.97 -28.04
N THR A 744 -29.58 -0.19 -28.53
CA THR A 744 -29.64 -1.44 -27.76
C THR A 744 -28.44 -2.35 -28.02
N LYS A 745 -27.67 -2.10 -29.09
CA LYS A 745 -26.43 -2.84 -29.38
C LYS A 745 -25.31 -2.46 -28.40
N TRP A 746 -24.60 -3.49 -27.93
CA TRP A 746 -23.30 -3.37 -27.24
C TRP A 746 -23.32 -2.75 -25.84
N GLN A 747 -24.37 -3.01 -25.08
CA GLN A 747 -24.44 -2.61 -23.66
C GLN A 747 -23.40 -3.35 -22.80
N ILE A 748 -22.81 -2.64 -21.86
CA ILE A 748 -21.79 -3.17 -20.94
C ILE A 748 -22.49 -3.99 -19.85
N ALA A 749 -22.36 -5.32 -19.93
CA ALA A 749 -23.12 -6.29 -19.15
C ALA A 749 -22.77 -6.36 -17.65
N GLN A 750 -21.56 -5.97 -17.25
CA GLN A 750 -21.10 -5.99 -15.85
C GLN A 750 -20.48 -4.64 -15.46
N LYS A 751 -21.08 -3.97 -14.47
CA LYS A 751 -20.64 -2.66 -13.96
C LYS A 751 -20.05 -2.72 -12.54
N THR A 752 -20.05 -3.88 -11.88
CA THR A 752 -19.93 -3.96 -10.42
C THR A 752 -18.53 -4.30 -9.88
N ASN A 753 -17.56 -4.68 -10.73
CA ASN A 753 -16.20 -5.05 -10.29
C ASN A 753 -15.14 -4.48 -11.24
N ILE A 754 -14.88 -3.17 -11.16
CA ILE A 754 -13.90 -2.49 -12.03
C ILE A 754 -12.58 -2.34 -11.27
N TYR A 755 -11.47 -2.48 -11.99
CA TYR A 755 -10.13 -2.34 -11.43
C TYR A 755 -9.53 -0.97 -11.77
N GLY A 756 -8.69 -0.47 -10.89
CA GLY A 756 -7.92 0.76 -11.09
C GLY A 756 -6.45 0.54 -10.79
N ILE A 757 -5.60 1.37 -11.38
CA ILE A 757 -4.16 1.34 -11.11
C ILE A 757 -3.82 2.42 -10.10
N CYS A 758 -3.19 2.01 -8.99
CA CYS A 758 -2.71 2.96 -7.98
C CYS A 758 -1.62 3.87 -8.56
N ILE A 759 -1.75 5.19 -8.44
CA ILE A 759 -0.75 6.11 -9.01
C ILE A 759 0.58 6.11 -8.23
N THR A 760 0.57 5.75 -6.95
CA THR A 760 1.78 5.69 -6.11
C THR A 760 2.57 4.39 -6.27
N CYS A 761 1.89 3.24 -6.22
CA CYS A 761 2.57 1.93 -6.26
C CYS A 761 2.29 1.10 -7.51
N SER A 762 1.40 1.55 -8.39
CA SER A 762 0.99 0.85 -9.61
C SER A 762 0.29 -0.49 -9.40
N LEU A 763 -0.09 -0.84 -8.15
CA LEU A 763 -0.87 -2.03 -7.87
C LEU A 763 -2.32 -1.86 -8.32
N PHE A 764 -2.91 -2.95 -8.81
CA PHE A 764 -4.34 -3.01 -9.09
C PHE A 764 -5.14 -2.92 -7.80
N THR A 765 -6.24 -2.18 -7.87
CA THR A 765 -7.21 -2.05 -6.77
C THR A 765 -8.60 -2.19 -7.35
N GLN A 766 -9.35 -3.16 -6.86
CA GLN A 766 -10.76 -3.29 -7.20
C GLN A 766 -11.55 -2.17 -6.52
N TYR A 767 -12.49 -1.57 -7.24
CA TYR A 767 -13.39 -0.58 -6.69
C TYR A 767 -14.80 -0.73 -7.29
N ASP A 768 -15.79 -0.28 -6.52
CA ASP A 768 -17.16 -0.17 -6.98
C ASP A 768 -17.29 1.05 -7.89
N PHE A 769 -17.65 0.81 -9.14
CA PHE A 769 -17.80 1.85 -10.17
C PHE A 769 -18.86 2.88 -9.82
N ASP A 770 -19.98 2.46 -9.23
CA ASP A 770 -21.09 3.35 -8.91
C ASP A 770 -20.82 4.16 -7.64
N ALA A 771 -20.15 3.56 -6.65
CA ALA A 771 -19.69 4.29 -5.45
C ALA A 771 -18.62 5.35 -5.78
N GLN A 772 -17.72 5.07 -6.72
CA GLN A 772 -16.70 6.01 -7.18
C GLN A 772 -17.31 7.23 -7.91
N LYS A 773 -18.37 7.03 -8.72
CA LYS A 773 -19.06 8.12 -9.43
C LYS A 773 -19.66 9.16 -8.50
N GLN A 774 -20.09 8.77 -7.30
CA GLN A 774 -20.71 9.68 -6.33
C GLN A 774 -19.71 10.67 -5.70
N GLN A 775 -18.39 10.47 -5.84
CA GLN A 775 -17.37 11.25 -5.14
C GLN A 775 -16.70 12.39 -5.98
N GLN A 776 -16.94 12.54 -7.31
CA GLN A 776 -16.36 13.54 -8.26
C GLN A 776 -14.79 13.59 -8.31
N GLU A 777 -14.01 14.25 -9.18
CA GLU A 777 -14.08 14.74 -10.58
C GLU A 777 -12.89 14.11 -11.39
N LYS A 778 -12.10 13.22 -10.76
CA LYS A 778 -10.90 12.55 -11.31
C LYS A 778 -10.88 11.05 -10.97
N GLY A 779 -12.03 10.38 -11.10
CA GLY A 779 -12.26 9.01 -10.61
C GLY A 779 -11.18 8.00 -11.00
N TYR A 780 -10.63 8.07 -12.21
CA TYR A 780 -9.65 7.10 -12.72
C TYR A 780 -8.24 7.18 -12.07
N ILE A 781 -7.94 8.19 -11.26
CA ILE A 781 -6.66 8.33 -10.53
C ILE A 781 -6.87 7.96 -9.06
N MET A 782 -6.49 6.73 -8.70
CA MET A 782 -6.72 6.19 -7.35
C MET A 782 -5.39 6.00 -6.60
N ASN A 783 -5.40 6.19 -5.29
CA ASN A 783 -4.39 5.65 -4.38
C ASN A 783 -4.96 4.41 -3.69
N CYS A 784 -4.26 3.28 -3.73
CA CYS A 784 -4.69 2.07 -3.04
C CYS A 784 -4.74 2.29 -1.52
N GLN A 785 -5.53 1.49 -0.81
CA GLN A 785 -5.70 1.64 0.63
C GLN A 785 -4.39 1.55 1.40
N ILE A 786 -3.44 0.73 0.93
CA ILE A 786 -2.10 0.61 1.50
C ILE A 786 -1.35 1.94 1.36
N CYS A 787 -1.29 2.53 0.16
CA CYS A 787 -0.62 3.82 -0.06
C CYS A 787 -1.31 4.97 0.68
N LYS A 788 -2.65 4.96 0.79
CA LYS A 788 -3.41 5.90 1.62
C LYS A 788 -3.10 5.74 3.11
N THR A 789 -2.93 4.50 3.58
CA THR A 789 -2.61 4.21 4.98
C THR A 789 -1.16 4.56 5.30
N GLU A 790 -0.22 4.26 4.40
CA GLU A 790 1.18 4.67 4.50
C GLU A 790 1.34 6.20 4.44
N SER A 791 0.50 6.91 3.68
CA SER A 791 0.50 8.38 3.66
C SER A 791 -0.12 8.98 4.92
N ASN A 792 -1.09 8.30 5.53
CA ASN A 792 -1.81 8.78 6.71
C ASN A 792 -1.14 8.38 8.04
N LYS A 793 -0.33 7.31 8.07
CA LYS A 793 0.49 6.96 9.23
C LYS A 793 1.63 7.97 9.36
N GLN A 794 1.88 8.47 10.57
CA GLN A 794 3.08 9.23 10.97
C GLN A 794 4.36 8.35 10.92
N MET A 795 4.61 7.62 9.83
CA MET A 795 5.89 6.98 9.54
C MET A 795 6.85 7.95 8.83
N SER A 796 6.63 9.26 9.02
CA SER A 796 7.52 10.30 8.54
C SER A 796 8.73 10.37 9.46
N LEU A 797 9.92 10.34 8.86
CA LEU A 797 11.16 10.51 9.60
C LEU A 797 11.60 11.96 9.44
N ASP A 798 12.06 12.54 10.53
CA ASP A 798 12.71 13.85 10.49
C ASP A 798 14.07 13.70 9.81
N GLN A 799 14.27 14.48 8.75
CA GLN A 799 15.44 14.47 7.90
C GLN A 799 15.99 15.88 7.78
N HIS A 800 17.31 16.00 7.67
CA HIS A 800 17.91 17.29 7.31
C HIS A 800 17.89 17.44 5.78
N CYS A 801 17.54 18.62 5.31
CA CYS A 801 17.63 18.95 3.90
C CYS A 801 19.11 19.10 3.48
N ASN A 802 19.58 18.32 2.52
CA ASN A 802 20.90 18.42 1.88
C ASN A 802 21.15 19.77 1.19
N CYS A 803 20.11 20.60 1.00
CA CYS A 803 20.23 21.95 0.43
C CYS A 803 20.27 23.04 1.53
N CYS A 804 19.21 23.15 2.37
CA CYS A 804 19.12 24.20 3.39
C CYS A 804 19.53 23.76 4.81
N PHE A 805 19.64 22.46 5.05
CA PHE A 805 19.82 21.80 6.36
C PHE A 805 18.69 22.01 7.36
N ASP A 806 17.55 22.55 6.95
CA ASP A 806 16.35 22.54 7.77
C ASP A 806 15.88 21.09 7.99
N ILE A 807 15.36 20.82 9.19
CA ILE A 807 14.71 19.55 9.49
C ILE A 807 13.32 19.57 8.86
N TYR A 808 13.01 18.54 8.08
CA TYR A 808 11.69 18.32 7.50
C TYR A 808 11.29 16.85 7.68
N SER A 809 10.00 16.61 7.88
CA SER A 809 9.48 15.24 8.02
C SER A 809 9.09 14.70 6.65
N ALA A 810 9.54 13.50 6.31
CA ALA A 810 9.18 12.87 5.03
C ALA A 810 8.94 11.36 5.18
N SER A 811 7.94 10.86 4.44
CA SER A 811 7.76 9.41 4.27
C SER A 811 8.72 8.92 3.20
N LEU A 812 9.88 8.40 3.64
CA LEU A 812 10.96 7.99 2.74
C LEU A 812 10.52 6.90 1.77
N ASN A 813 9.68 5.94 2.18
CA ASN A 813 9.13 4.91 1.31
C ASN A 813 8.27 5.51 0.18
N ILE A 814 7.40 6.48 0.51
CA ILE A 814 6.60 7.21 -0.49
C ILE A 814 7.50 8.06 -1.39
N SER A 815 8.49 8.76 -0.82
CA SER A 815 9.46 9.56 -1.56
C SER A 815 10.30 8.72 -2.54
N LEU A 816 10.67 7.50 -2.16
CA LEU A 816 11.39 6.55 -3.03
C LEU A 816 10.49 5.98 -4.12
N ARG A 817 9.25 5.56 -3.78
CA ARG A 817 8.28 5.09 -4.77
C ARG A 817 7.95 6.18 -5.79
N ASN A 818 7.81 7.43 -5.33
CA ASN A 818 7.55 8.61 -6.16
C ASN A 818 8.80 9.21 -6.81
N GLN A 819 10.01 8.74 -6.45
CA GLN A 819 11.30 9.28 -6.86
C GLN A 819 11.41 10.81 -6.72
N THR A 820 10.88 11.33 -5.62
CA THR A 820 11.20 12.72 -5.24
C THR A 820 12.66 12.78 -4.86
N GLU A 821 13.36 13.89 -5.17
CA GLU A 821 14.71 14.14 -4.63
C GLU A 821 14.71 13.89 -3.12
N THR A 822 15.35 12.79 -2.71
CA THR A 822 15.43 12.42 -1.30
C THR A 822 16.48 13.30 -0.62
N GLY A 823 16.24 13.61 0.65
CA GLY A 823 17.12 14.53 1.34
C GLY A 823 16.97 15.99 0.93
N ARG A 824 15.92 16.42 0.21
CA ARG A 824 15.60 17.86 0.05
C ARG A 824 14.19 18.14 0.55
N CYS A 825 14.03 19.24 1.29
CA CYS A 825 12.71 19.74 1.69
C CYS A 825 11.96 20.32 0.49
N ASP A 826 10.63 20.44 0.59
CA ASP A 826 9.78 20.84 -0.53
C ASP A 826 10.06 22.27 -1.01
N ASP A 827 10.36 23.21 -0.09
CA ASP A 827 10.82 24.57 -0.44
C ASP A 827 12.05 24.53 -1.36
N CYS A 828 13.06 23.72 -1.00
CA CYS A 828 14.30 23.64 -1.77
C CYS A 828 14.09 22.93 -3.12
N LYS A 829 13.19 21.96 -3.21
CA LYS A 829 12.83 21.33 -4.49
C LYS A 829 12.22 22.34 -5.47
N GLN A 830 11.42 23.28 -4.97
CA GLN A 830 10.79 24.32 -5.80
C GLN A 830 11.74 25.46 -6.14
N LEU A 831 12.53 25.91 -5.17
CA LEU A 831 13.33 27.12 -5.31
C LEU A 831 14.74 26.88 -5.86
N CYS A 832 15.34 25.71 -5.63
CA CYS A 832 16.78 25.46 -5.87
C CYS A 832 17.02 24.43 -6.99
N SER A 833 16.24 24.49 -8.07
CA SER A 833 16.21 23.49 -9.15
C SER A 833 17.47 23.43 -10.04
N ASP A 834 18.28 24.50 -10.08
CA ASP A 834 19.50 24.57 -10.89
C ASP A 834 20.77 24.58 -10.02
N LEU A 835 21.57 23.50 -10.13
CA LEU A 835 22.89 23.37 -9.47
C LEU A 835 23.98 24.29 -10.05
N ASN A 836 23.68 25.03 -11.12
CA ASN A 836 24.61 25.97 -11.79
C ASN A 836 24.54 27.42 -11.24
N GLN A 837 23.87 27.65 -10.12
CA GLN A 837 23.75 29.00 -9.53
C GLN A 837 24.96 29.39 -8.65
N GLN A 838 25.19 30.71 -8.53
CA GLN A 838 26.25 31.26 -7.67
C GLN A 838 26.05 30.88 -6.20
N CYS A 839 27.11 30.39 -5.54
CA CYS A 839 27.08 29.90 -4.17
C CYS A 839 27.47 30.97 -3.14
N CYS A 840 27.27 30.68 -1.85
CA CYS A 840 27.82 31.52 -0.80
C CYS A 840 29.35 31.58 -0.90
N TYR A 841 29.91 32.80 -0.87
CA TYR A 841 31.35 33.06 -1.02
C TYR A 841 32.23 32.29 -0.01
N TYR A 842 31.72 32.05 1.21
CA TYR A 842 32.47 31.41 2.29
C TYR A 842 32.19 29.91 2.47
N CYS A 843 30.93 29.47 2.44
CA CYS A 843 30.56 28.07 2.70
C CYS A 843 30.14 27.27 1.46
N GLU A 844 30.09 27.90 0.28
CA GLU A 844 29.73 27.25 -0.99
C GLU A 844 28.32 26.62 -1.00
N SER A 845 27.45 26.97 -0.04
CA SER A 845 26.05 26.51 -0.07
C SER A 845 25.28 27.16 -1.22
N TYR A 846 24.47 26.39 -1.94
CA TYR A 846 23.68 26.84 -3.10
C TYR A 846 22.23 27.21 -2.77
N CYS A 847 21.82 27.18 -1.50
CA CYS A 847 20.43 27.34 -1.12
C CYS A 847 19.94 28.79 -1.22
N LEU A 848 19.04 29.07 -2.17
CA LEU A 848 18.45 30.40 -2.38
C LEU A 848 17.62 30.91 -1.19
N LYS A 849 17.05 30.03 -0.38
CA LYS A 849 16.29 30.40 0.84
C LYS A 849 17.15 31.18 1.85
N ASN A 850 18.44 30.88 1.89
CA ASN A 850 19.35 31.36 2.94
C ASN A 850 20.40 32.37 2.42
N GLN A 851 20.45 32.65 1.12
CA GLN A 851 21.43 33.57 0.53
C GLN A 851 20.90 35.00 0.42
N LYS A 852 21.80 35.97 0.59
CA LYS A 852 21.58 37.39 0.30
C LYS A 852 22.80 37.97 -0.42
N GLU A 853 22.57 39.02 -1.19
CA GLU A 853 23.63 39.82 -1.80
C GLU A 853 24.12 40.89 -0.81
N MET A 854 25.43 41.01 -0.68
CA MET A 854 26.10 41.95 0.22
C MET A 854 27.18 42.70 -0.57
N ARG A 855 27.16 44.03 -0.49
CA ARG A 855 28.13 44.90 -1.14
C ARG A 855 29.26 45.23 -0.16
N VAL A 856 30.50 44.96 -0.56
CA VAL A 856 31.71 45.18 0.25
C VAL A 856 32.73 45.91 -0.61
N ASN A 857 33.06 47.15 -0.25
CA ASN A 857 34.06 47.99 -0.94
C ASN A 857 33.97 47.93 -2.48
N GLU A 858 32.77 48.18 -3.02
CA GLU A 858 32.39 48.16 -4.44
C GLU A 858 32.19 46.79 -5.12
N GLN A 859 32.58 45.69 -4.48
CA GLN A 859 32.33 44.34 -4.98
C GLN A 859 31.04 43.75 -4.42
N LEU A 860 30.29 43.02 -5.25
CA LEU A 860 29.08 42.31 -4.85
C LEU A 860 29.42 40.85 -4.56
N ILE A 861 29.10 40.38 -3.35
CA ILE A 861 29.25 38.96 -2.98
C ILE A 861 27.93 38.39 -2.47
N ARG A 862 27.71 37.08 -2.70
CA ARG A 862 26.60 36.35 -2.07
C ARG A 862 27.06 35.69 -0.79
N ILE A 863 26.29 35.89 0.28
CA ILE A 863 26.56 35.33 1.59
C ILE A 863 25.31 34.69 2.17
N CYS A 864 25.47 33.56 2.88
CA CYS A 864 24.35 32.98 3.61
C CYS A 864 24.05 33.77 4.89
N SER A 865 22.80 33.71 5.37
CA SER A 865 22.34 34.39 6.59
C SER A 865 23.23 34.13 7.81
N LYS A 866 23.68 32.88 7.99
CA LYS A 866 24.61 32.51 9.07
C LYS A 866 25.98 33.17 8.92
N GLY A 867 26.49 33.28 7.69
CA GLY A 867 27.79 33.91 7.44
C GLY A 867 27.75 35.43 7.61
N GLN A 868 26.64 36.06 7.22
CA GLN A 868 26.41 37.48 7.47
C GLN A 868 26.32 37.78 8.97
N ALA A 869 25.57 36.97 9.73
CA ALA A 869 25.46 37.11 11.18
C ALA A 869 26.82 36.97 11.87
N TYR A 870 27.66 36.02 11.41
CA TYR A 870 29.02 35.86 11.93
C TYR A 870 29.93 37.05 11.62
N LEU A 871 29.90 37.59 10.39
CA LEU A 871 30.67 38.78 10.02
C LEU A 871 30.29 39.99 10.88
N CYS A 872 29.00 40.26 11.06
CA CYS A 872 28.52 41.41 11.82
C CYS A 872 28.98 41.41 13.29
N GLN A 873 29.44 40.28 13.82
CA GLN A 873 29.96 40.17 15.18
C GLN A 873 31.50 40.22 15.26
N GLN A 874 32.20 40.18 14.11
CA GLN A 874 33.65 40.30 14.09
C GLN A 874 34.10 41.70 14.49
N LYS A 875 35.15 41.76 15.30
CA LYS A 875 35.79 43.02 15.71
C LYS A 875 37.17 43.12 15.08
N CYS A 876 37.53 44.33 14.67
CA CYS A 876 38.85 44.60 14.12
C CYS A 876 39.91 44.30 15.19
N ALA A 877 40.88 43.45 14.86
CA ALA A 877 41.94 43.01 15.77
C ALA A 877 42.74 44.18 16.39
N LYS A 878 42.87 45.30 15.67
CA LYS A 878 43.58 46.51 16.12
C LYS A 878 42.69 47.50 16.89
N CYS A 879 41.56 47.94 16.31
CA CYS A 879 40.73 49.02 16.87
C CYS A 879 39.41 48.57 17.54
N GLN A 880 39.13 47.28 17.61
CA GLN A 880 37.93 46.68 18.23
C GLN A 880 36.57 47.12 17.65
N LYS A 881 36.54 47.90 16.56
CA LYS A 881 35.31 48.25 15.85
C LYS A 881 34.69 47.03 15.18
N LEU A 882 33.36 46.96 15.20
CA LEU A 882 32.61 45.92 14.51
C LEU A 882 32.80 46.01 12.99
N TYR A 883 32.75 44.86 12.33
CA TYR A 883 32.76 44.75 10.88
C TYR A 883 31.63 45.58 10.26
N ASN A 884 31.99 46.42 9.29
CA ASN A 884 31.07 47.36 8.64
C ASN A 884 31.10 47.24 7.11
N ASN A 885 31.33 46.03 6.58
CA ASN A 885 31.38 45.74 5.13
C ASN A 885 32.46 46.55 4.37
N ASP A 886 33.58 46.83 5.03
CA ASP A 886 34.69 47.60 4.47
C ASP A 886 35.76 46.73 3.77
N VAL A 887 35.90 45.45 4.12
CA VAL A 887 36.87 44.52 3.52
C VAL A 887 36.26 43.15 3.29
N ILE A 888 36.52 42.54 2.13
CA ILE A 888 36.21 41.11 1.92
C ILE A 888 37.30 40.28 2.61
N LEU A 889 36.94 39.54 3.64
CA LEU A 889 37.87 38.61 4.29
C LEU A 889 38.19 37.44 3.37
N SER A 890 39.45 37.00 3.35
CA SER A 890 39.79 35.71 2.73
C SER A 890 39.12 34.56 3.51
N LYS A 891 38.93 33.39 2.88
CA LYS A 891 38.35 32.22 3.57
C LYS A 891 39.12 31.85 4.85
N ASP A 892 40.45 31.96 4.84
CA ASP A 892 41.29 31.68 6.01
C ASP A 892 41.10 32.71 7.13
N GLN A 893 41.08 34.01 6.79
CA GLN A 893 40.82 35.09 7.75
C GLN A 893 39.42 34.98 8.36
N TYR A 894 38.42 34.68 7.53
CA TYR A 894 37.06 34.44 7.95
C TYR A 894 36.96 33.24 8.90
N ASN A 895 37.56 32.11 8.54
CA ASN A 895 37.55 30.90 9.36
C ASN A 895 38.26 31.09 10.71
N LYS A 896 39.32 31.88 10.76
CA LYS A 896 40.06 32.20 12.00
C LYS A 896 39.44 33.35 12.81
N GLY A 897 38.39 34.01 12.31
CA GLY A 897 37.79 35.18 12.96
C GLY A 897 38.73 36.40 13.02
N ILE A 898 39.63 36.52 12.05
CA ILE A 898 40.63 37.60 12.00
C ILE A 898 40.12 38.68 11.03
N TYR A 899 39.67 39.80 11.59
CA TYR A 899 39.28 40.99 10.83
C TYR A 899 40.22 42.17 11.12
N LYS A 900 40.64 42.88 10.07
CA LYS A 900 41.30 44.19 10.16
C LYS A 900 40.54 45.17 9.27
N CYS A 901 40.06 46.28 9.82
CA CYS A 901 39.37 47.30 9.04
C CYS A 901 40.32 48.02 8.06
N ILE A 902 39.78 48.65 7.02
CA ILE A 902 40.57 49.34 5.97
C ILE A 902 41.60 50.31 6.57
N LYS A 903 41.23 51.03 7.64
CA LYS A 903 42.11 52.00 8.29
C LYS A 903 43.28 51.31 9.00
N CYS A 904 42.98 50.25 9.75
CA CYS A 904 43.99 49.48 10.49
C CYS A 904 44.78 48.48 9.63
N ALA A 905 44.44 48.33 8.35
CA ALA A 905 45.19 47.53 7.39
C ALA A 905 46.22 48.38 6.61
N LYS A 906 46.03 49.72 6.56
CA LYS A 906 46.97 50.67 5.97
C LYS A 906 48.04 51.16 6.96
N ASP A 907 47.73 51.10 8.26
CA ASP A 907 48.63 51.34 9.41
C ASP A 907 49.23 50.04 9.96
#